data_AF-A0A4S5ALE0-F1
#
_entry.id   AF-A0A4S5ALE0-F1
#
_cell.length_a   1.000
_cell.length_b   1.000
_cell.length_c   1.000
_cell.angle_alpha   90.00
_cell.angle_beta   90.00
_cell.angle_gamma   90.00
#
_symmetry.space_group_name_H-M   'P 1'
#
loop_
_entity.id
_entity.type
_entity.pdbx_description
1 polymer ?
#
loop_
_entity_poly.entity_id
_entity_poly.type
_entity_poly.pdbx_seq_one_letter_code
_entity_poly.pdbx_strand_id
1 'polypeptide(L)'
;MPHIPTAPVSPPARRPHRPDRLLRRGTILVLSLLLAATGLGAVAGPATAATVYEIEGAWVNPPANVARGNPVVAEWRINVNDDQPAPSNDPVENVTATFQAGKGVFDEIPDMCKTADVTPPSSISEDGMTLTCNFGTVVQGTAIVVQVPVVANGITGEEMVLSGTSPSGETKNLPPIPIRNTFAMDIQYGGTTGGYIWDDIQAPSYVDVDVQWSLRLGKGSDPGPNEVTYRLNVASNTGAPVHVGEHYATDEMGCTPFNYGRADGHPWSELPGYPESQQTSFVDECILTEVAPGVFDLTLRGINYDLADVPSHDSSAANGTGNPLPPDWDYIASGSLYFRVTTNQAGSISVTSDAPTYRSPTGLTATDLPDNNASNKSYTLPGYWSASWWRPYTQSGGTPWDDTYRVSAGTRLLPHVNHFGNRIPGAETDLYGECLPFDARYVRYVEKPDDYFPYAQIRGLIYDPEEGEVSGAPLNNPPAMEYYIGNVGDPDQFDCGSDPGNWTTTEPDDLSTIQAIRVVYPRSLYAAEGIDGIQLNAHVRIRDDVPVGQDVWMFGSVLSGNGVWSGPESTYVVTPTENARYPHTNGRRDILRIVTARPYLQKSSATATVTPGVPAEFTLTYSATGSGIIPATVDGYVIRDVLPLGMRYQPGSASPEPVVSTDGAGREVLTWTLNGVATNVQHPLTYQAVVDPSVAPGTQLTNTAQSSYGGQDSAPVSETVTTTTNGYTIIS
;
A
#
# COMPACT_ATOMS: atom_id res chain seq x y z
N MET A 1 -39.41 30.12 0.32
CA MET A 1 -40.79 30.27 -0.18
C MET A 1 -41.35 28.88 -0.47
N PRO A 2 -42.56 28.52 -0.02
CA PRO A 2 -43.11 27.17 -0.23
C PRO A 2 -44.15 27.12 -1.37
N HIS A 3 -44.21 26.01 -2.11
CA HIS A 3 -45.44 25.59 -2.79
C HIS A 3 -45.54 24.06 -2.92
N ILE A 4 -46.56 23.52 -2.26
CA ILE A 4 -47.17 22.18 -2.34
C ILE A 4 -48.68 22.54 -2.50
N PRO A 5 -49.52 21.90 -3.36
CA PRO A 5 -49.91 20.47 -3.32
C PRO A 5 -50.19 19.86 -4.74
N THR A 6 -50.82 18.68 -4.99
CA THR A 6 -51.65 17.75 -4.18
C THR A 6 -51.61 16.32 -4.76
N ALA A 7 -51.94 15.29 -3.97
CA ALA A 7 -52.24 13.92 -4.43
C ALA A 7 -53.76 13.79 -4.86
N PRO A 8 -54.38 12.60 -5.13
CA PRO A 8 -54.65 11.58 -4.07
C PRO A 8 -54.91 10.08 -4.48
N VAL A 9 -54.74 9.15 -3.52
CA VAL A 9 -55.70 8.13 -2.98
C VAL A 9 -56.50 7.17 -3.91
N SER A 10 -56.82 5.88 -3.63
CA SER A 10 -56.36 4.79 -2.70
C SER A 10 -57.06 3.42 -3.12
N PRO A 11 -57.42 2.38 -2.30
CA PRO A 11 -56.90 1.01 -2.55
C PRO A 11 -57.95 -0.15 -2.79
N PRO A 12 -58.12 -1.23 -1.98
CA PRO A 12 -57.95 -2.61 -2.48
C PRO A 12 -59.13 -3.58 -2.19
N ALA A 13 -59.02 -4.89 -2.57
CA ALA A 13 -59.31 -6.05 -1.68
C ALA A 13 -59.38 -7.46 -2.35
N ARG A 14 -59.00 -8.48 -1.56
CA ARG A 14 -59.58 -9.84 -1.42
C ARG A 14 -59.50 -10.93 -2.53
N ARG A 15 -58.72 -11.98 -2.20
CA ARG A 15 -59.01 -13.43 -2.41
C ARG A 15 -60.42 -13.82 -1.87
N PRO A 16 -61.08 -14.96 -2.22
CA PRO A 16 -60.45 -16.30 -2.30
C PRO A 16 -61.10 -17.45 -3.16
N HIS A 17 -60.49 -18.64 -3.04
CA HIS A 17 -61.03 -20.02 -3.16
C HIS A 17 -61.45 -20.67 -4.52
N ARG A 18 -60.84 -21.85 -4.75
CA ARG A 18 -61.29 -23.06 -5.50
C ARG A 18 -62.65 -23.61 -4.96
N PRO A 19 -63.38 -24.58 -5.61
CA PRO A 19 -62.83 -25.70 -6.39
C PRO A 19 -63.66 -26.30 -7.58
N ASP A 20 -63.06 -27.31 -8.22
CA ASP A 20 -63.63 -28.58 -8.74
C ASP A 20 -64.77 -28.68 -9.80
N ARG A 21 -64.44 -29.49 -10.84
CA ARG A 21 -65.13 -30.74 -11.29
C ARG A 21 -66.06 -30.79 -12.53
N LEU A 22 -65.71 -31.78 -13.38
CA LEU A 22 -66.56 -32.68 -14.21
C LEU A 22 -67.29 -32.08 -15.44
N LEU A 23 -67.81 -32.85 -16.42
CA LEU A 23 -67.40 -34.08 -17.15
C LEU A 23 -68.50 -34.36 -18.23
N ARG A 24 -68.19 -35.16 -19.28
CA ARG A 24 -69.11 -35.79 -20.29
C ARG A 24 -69.36 -34.99 -21.59
N ARG A 25 -69.69 -35.61 -22.75
CA ARG A 25 -69.42 -36.94 -23.39
C ARG A 25 -69.94 -36.87 -24.85
N GLY A 26 -69.34 -37.58 -25.82
CA GLY A 26 -69.85 -37.61 -27.20
C GLY A 26 -69.21 -38.66 -28.15
N THR A 27 -69.84 -39.83 -28.21
CA THR A 27 -69.82 -40.95 -29.21
C THR A 27 -69.65 -40.48 -30.68
N ILE A 28 -68.98 -41.13 -31.66
CA ILE A 28 -68.80 -42.57 -32.07
C ILE A 28 -70.10 -43.13 -32.73
N LEU A 29 -70.15 -43.86 -33.87
CA LEU A 29 -69.24 -44.86 -34.50
C LEU A 29 -68.73 -44.51 -35.95
N VAL A 30 -68.85 -45.41 -36.96
CA VAL A 30 -67.92 -45.48 -38.15
C VAL A 30 -68.44 -46.32 -39.35
N LEU A 31 -67.69 -46.35 -40.49
CA LEU A 31 -67.44 -47.46 -41.49
C LEU A 31 -67.81 -47.29 -43.01
N SER A 32 -66.79 -47.14 -43.89
CA SER A 32 -66.62 -47.77 -45.25
C SER A 32 -67.55 -47.41 -46.46
N LEU A 33 -67.28 -47.77 -47.75
CA LEU A 33 -66.32 -48.72 -48.38
C LEU A 33 -65.97 -48.41 -49.89
N LEU A 34 -64.68 -48.48 -50.26
CA LEU A 34 -64.01 -48.79 -51.57
C LEU A 34 -64.27 -48.07 -52.95
N LEU A 35 -63.21 -48.19 -53.81
CA LEU A 35 -63.03 -47.93 -55.27
C LEU A 35 -62.76 -46.48 -55.76
N ALA A 36 -61.89 -46.21 -56.76
CA ALA A 36 -60.71 -46.95 -57.25
C ALA A 36 -59.78 -46.06 -58.16
N ALA A 37 -58.47 -46.15 -57.93
CA ALA A 37 -57.33 -45.85 -58.84
C ALA A 37 -57.44 -44.77 -59.95
N THR A 38 -56.90 -43.57 -59.66
CA THR A 38 -55.96 -42.87 -60.57
C THR A 38 -54.81 -42.31 -59.73
N GLY A 39 -53.58 -42.32 -60.25
CA GLY A 39 -52.38 -41.96 -59.48
C GLY A 39 -51.70 -40.68 -59.98
N LEU A 40 -51.37 -39.78 -59.06
CA LEU A 40 -50.28 -38.82 -59.17
C LEU A 40 -49.50 -38.82 -57.84
N GLY A 41 -48.20 -38.55 -57.91
CA GLY A 41 -47.29 -38.83 -56.80
C GLY A 41 -47.44 -37.89 -55.61
N ALA A 42 -47.67 -38.46 -54.43
CA ALA A 42 -47.15 -37.86 -53.21
C ALA A 42 -45.64 -38.07 -53.22
N VAL A 43 -44.89 -37.01 -53.56
CA VAL A 43 -43.43 -37.00 -53.38
C VAL A 43 -43.17 -37.07 -51.89
N ALA A 44 -42.55 -38.15 -51.43
CA ALA A 44 -41.87 -38.10 -50.14
C ALA A 44 -40.76 -37.06 -50.28
N GLY A 45 -40.88 -35.93 -49.58
CA GLY A 45 -39.78 -34.97 -49.48
C GLY A 45 -38.54 -35.67 -48.92
N PRO A 46 -37.33 -35.21 -49.24
CA PRO A 46 -36.13 -35.74 -48.60
C PRO A 46 -36.30 -35.63 -47.09
N ALA A 47 -36.01 -36.72 -46.37
CA ALA A 47 -35.88 -36.66 -44.93
C ALA A 47 -34.63 -35.85 -44.62
N THR A 48 -34.81 -34.58 -44.27
CA THR A 48 -33.74 -33.74 -43.74
C THR A 48 -33.29 -34.35 -42.42
N ALA A 49 -32.03 -34.77 -42.36
CA ALA A 49 -31.45 -35.30 -41.13
C ALA A 49 -31.53 -34.24 -40.04
N ALA A 50 -31.89 -34.65 -38.82
CA ALA A 50 -31.94 -33.73 -37.69
C ALA A 50 -30.52 -33.51 -37.16
N THR A 51 -30.05 -32.26 -37.08
CA THR A 51 -28.74 -31.96 -36.49
C THR A 51 -28.71 -32.39 -35.03
N VAL A 52 -27.73 -33.23 -34.69
CA VAL A 52 -27.46 -33.73 -33.34
C VAL A 52 -26.22 -33.03 -32.80
N TYR A 53 -26.28 -32.62 -31.54
CA TYR A 53 -25.16 -32.01 -30.83
C TYR A 53 -24.87 -32.78 -29.54
N GLU A 54 -23.59 -32.99 -29.26
CA GLU A 54 -23.07 -33.58 -28.02
C GLU A 54 -22.01 -32.64 -27.44
N ILE A 55 -21.89 -32.54 -26.12
CA ILE A 55 -20.83 -31.77 -25.46
C ILE A 55 -20.07 -32.57 -24.39
N GLU A 56 -18.76 -32.71 -24.59
CA GLU A 56 -17.82 -33.16 -23.58
C GLU A 56 -16.90 -32.03 -23.14
N GLY A 57 -16.32 -32.16 -21.94
CA GLY A 57 -15.35 -31.22 -21.43
C GLY A 57 -14.52 -31.81 -20.30
N ALA A 58 -13.30 -31.30 -20.15
CA ALA A 58 -12.36 -31.66 -19.09
C ALA A 58 -11.42 -30.50 -18.78
N TRP A 59 -10.91 -30.43 -17.55
CA TRP A 59 -9.83 -29.50 -17.20
C TRP A 59 -8.50 -29.94 -17.82
N VAL A 60 -7.74 -28.98 -18.33
CA VAL A 60 -6.40 -29.20 -18.89
C VAL A 60 -5.37 -29.19 -17.75
N ASN A 61 -5.04 -30.38 -17.25
CA ASN A 61 -4.10 -30.60 -16.15
C ASN A 61 -4.36 -29.71 -14.91
N PRO A 62 -5.58 -29.74 -14.32
CA PRO A 62 -5.97 -28.79 -13.28
C PRO A 62 -5.01 -28.83 -12.07
N PRO A 63 -4.66 -27.67 -11.49
CA PRO A 63 -3.94 -27.64 -10.23
C PRO A 63 -4.84 -28.17 -9.11
N ALA A 64 -4.25 -28.76 -8.07
CA ALA A 64 -5.01 -29.32 -6.94
C ALA A 64 -5.81 -28.27 -6.14
N ASN A 65 -5.41 -27.00 -6.24
CA ASN A 65 -6.16 -25.82 -5.78
C ASN A 65 -5.84 -24.65 -6.74
N VAL A 66 -6.73 -23.68 -6.88
CA VAL A 66 -6.49 -22.41 -7.61
C VAL A 66 -6.55 -21.22 -6.65
N ALA A 67 -5.76 -20.17 -6.87
CA ALA A 67 -5.84 -18.92 -6.10
C ALA A 67 -6.64 -17.85 -6.88
N ARG A 68 -7.26 -16.92 -6.17
CA ARG A 68 -7.94 -15.75 -6.75
C ARG A 68 -7.00 -14.99 -7.69
N GLY A 69 -7.50 -14.64 -8.87
CA GLY A 69 -6.73 -13.96 -9.92
C GLY A 69 -5.93 -14.90 -10.83
N ASN A 70 -5.77 -16.19 -10.48
CA ASN A 70 -5.09 -17.14 -11.34
C ASN A 70 -6.07 -17.76 -12.35
N PRO A 71 -5.69 -17.90 -13.64
CA PRO A 71 -6.47 -18.64 -14.63
C PRO A 71 -6.28 -20.16 -14.52
N VAL A 72 -7.31 -20.90 -14.92
CA VAL A 72 -7.23 -22.33 -15.27
C VAL A 72 -8.00 -22.59 -16.56
N VAL A 73 -7.63 -23.64 -17.30
CA VAL A 73 -8.10 -23.87 -18.68
C VAL A 73 -8.90 -25.16 -18.78
N ALA A 74 -10.09 -25.09 -19.35
CA ALA A 74 -10.89 -26.25 -19.74
C ALA A 74 -10.79 -26.50 -21.25
N GLU A 75 -10.67 -27.75 -21.67
CA GLU A 75 -10.90 -28.15 -23.05
C GLU A 75 -12.35 -28.66 -23.19
N TRP A 76 -13.07 -28.12 -24.15
CA TRP A 76 -14.42 -28.51 -24.52
C TRP A 76 -14.42 -29.12 -25.93
N ARG A 77 -15.20 -30.19 -26.09
CA ARG A 77 -15.36 -30.93 -27.34
C ARG A 77 -16.83 -30.93 -27.71
N ILE A 78 -17.15 -30.34 -28.85
CA ILE A 78 -18.51 -30.11 -29.31
C ILE A 78 -18.67 -30.81 -30.65
N ASN A 79 -19.48 -31.87 -30.69
CA ASN A 79 -19.79 -32.58 -31.92
C ASN A 79 -20.98 -31.91 -32.60
N VAL A 80 -20.86 -31.64 -33.89
CA VAL A 80 -21.95 -31.24 -34.78
C VAL A 80 -22.15 -32.36 -35.79
N ASN A 81 -23.21 -33.14 -35.60
CA ASN A 81 -23.49 -34.35 -36.38
C ASN A 81 -24.98 -34.35 -36.82
N ASP A 82 -25.46 -35.45 -37.37
CA ASP A 82 -26.88 -35.66 -37.65
C ASP A 82 -27.41 -37.03 -37.18
N ASP A 83 -28.71 -37.29 -37.39
CA ASP A 83 -29.40 -38.49 -36.92
C ASP A 83 -29.30 -39.70 -37.87
N GLN A 84 -28.43 -39.66 -38.90
CA GLN A 84 -28.26 -40.72 -39.89
C GLN A 84 -26.99 -41.57 -39.68
N PRO A 85 -26.92 -42.80 -40.23
CA PRO A 85 -25.76 -43.68 -40.08
C PRO A 85 -24.48 -43.25 -40.83
N ALA A 86 -24.53 -42.16 -41.59
CA ALA A 86 -23.40 -41.53 -42.26
C ALA A 86 -23.72 -40.03 -42.42
N PRO A 87 -22.82 -39.12 -42.03
CA PRO A 87 -23.13 -37.70 -41.97
C PRO A 87 -23.43 -37.10 -43.35
N SER A 88 -24.43 -36.22 -43.41
CA SER A 88 -24.85 -35.48 -44.59
C SER A 88 -23.73 -34.60 -45.16
N ASN A 89 -22.87 -34.08 -44.29
CA ASN A 89 -21.95 -32.96 -44.53
C ASN A 89 -22.67 -31.65 -44.90
N ASP A 90 -23.94 -31.49 -44.51
CA ASP A 90 -24.67 -30.21 -44.65
C ASP A 90 -24.10 -29.15 -43.69
N PRO A 91 -24.03 -27.87 -44.11
CA PRO A 91 -23.58 -26.77 -43.26
C PRO A 91 -24.67 -26.33 -42.27
N VAL A 92 -24.25 -26.06 -41.03
CA VAL A 92 -25.09 -25.56 -39.94
C VAL A 92 -24.57 -24.18 -39.53
N GLU A 93 -25.38 -23.15 -39.74
CA GLU A 93 -25.05 -21.77 -39.38
C GLU A 93 -25.29 -21.49 -37.89
N ASN A 94 -24.48 -20.60 -37.31
CA ASN A 94 -24.60 -20.09 -35.94
C ASN A 94 -24.61 -21.19 -34.87
N VAL A 95 -23.66 -22.12 -34.94
CA VAL A 95 -23.44 -23.11 -33.88
C VAL A 95 -22.93 -22.39 -32.63
N THR A 96 -23.76 -22.27 -31.60
CA THR A 96 -23.44 -21.58 -30.34
C THR A 96 -23.35 -22.54 -29.15
N ALA A 97 -22.23 -22.51 -28.44
CA ALA A 97 -22.13 -23.06 -27.08
C ALA A 97 -22.07 -21.94 -26.04
N THR A 98 -22.54 -22.21 -24.83
CA THR A 98 -22.48 -21.27 -23.71
C THR A 98 -21.80 -21.93 -22.52
N PHE A 99 -20.79 -21.27 -21.97
CA PHE A 99 -20.05 -21.70 -20.79
C PHE A 99 -20.41 -20.81 -19.61
N GLN A 100 -20.59 -21.40 -18.43
CA GLN A 100 -20.97 -20.68 -17.22
C GLN A 100 -20.04 -21.04 -16.07
N ALA A 101 -19.39 -20.03 -15.51
CA ALA A 101 -18.49 -20.15 -14.37
C ALA A 101 -19.23 -19.88 -13.06
N GLY A 102 -18.81 -20.56 -11.99
CA GLY A 102 -19.17 -20.25 -10.62
C GLY A 102 -17.90 -20.03 -9.81
N LYS A 103 -17.83 -18.89 -9.10
CA LYS A 103 -16.61 -18.43 -8.39
C LYS A 103 -15.38 -18.27 -9.29
N GLY A 104 -15.60 -18.00 -10.57
CA GLY A 104 -14.61 -17.52 -11.52
C GLY A 104 -15.28 -16.68 -12.60
N VAL A 105 -14.48 -16.00 -13.43
CA VAL A 105 -14.90 -15.10 -14.51
C VAL A 105 -14.14 -15.40 -15.80
N PHE A 106 -14.77 -15.11 -16.94
CA PHE A 106 -14.13 -15.04 -18.24
C PHE A 106 -13.70 -13.59 -18.49
N ASP A 107 -12.45 -13.41 -18.91
CA ASP A 107 -11.83 -12.13 -19.28
C ASP A 107 -11.48 -12.07 -20.78
N GLU A 108 -11.06 -13.20 -21.37
CA GLU A 108 -10.84 -13.33 -22.81
C GLU A 108 -11.90 -14.19 -23.55
N ILE A 109 -12.28 -13.77 -24.76
CA ILE A 109 -13.03 -14.60 -25.71
C ILE A 109 -11.99 -15.45 -26.48
N PRO A 110 -12.07 -16.80 -26.45
CA PRO A 110 -11.13 -17.66 -27.18
C PRO A 110 -11.12 -17.37 -28.69
N ASP A 111 -9.96 -17.45 -29.35
CA ASP A 111 -9.82 -17.08 -30.77
C ASP A 111 -10.78 -17.84 -31.71
N MET A 112 -11.08 -19.10 -31.41
CA MET A 112 -12.04 -19.90 -32.18
C MET A 112 -13.48 -19.34 -32.11
N CYS A 113 -13.80 -18.57 -31.08
CA CYS A 113 -15.07 -17.88 -30.91
C CYS A 113 -15.10 -16.49 -31.57
N LYS A 114 -13.96 -15.95 -32.05
CA LYS A 114 -13.87 -14.62 -32.67
C LYS A 114 -14.33 -14.62 -34.14
N THR A 115 -15.49 -15.24 -34.40
CA THR A 115 -16.09 -15.37 -35.73
C THR A 115 -16.82 -14.09 -36.15
N ALA A 116 -16.73 -13.75 -37.44
CA ALA A 116 -17.35 -12.55 -38.03
C ALA A 116 -18.68 -12.88 -38.72
N ASP A 117 -19.56 -11.87 -38.85
CA ASP A 117 -20.85 -11.92 -39.54
C ASP A 117 -21.85 -12.97 -39.01
N VAL A 118 -21.65 -13.46 -37.78
CA VAL A 118 -22.53 -14.41 -37.07
C VAL A 118 -23.59 -13.70 -36.21
N THR A 119 -24.65 -14.42 -35.83
CA THR A 119 -25.73 -13.93 -34.96
C THR A 119 -26.24 -15.03 -34.01
N PRO A 120 -26.12 -14.86 -32.67
CA PRO A 120 -25.48 -13.75 -31.97
C PRO A 120 -23.94 -13.76 -32.16
N PRO A 121 -23.25 -12.62 -32.07
CA PRO A 121 -21.80 -12.60 -31.90
C PRO A 121 -21.40 -13.24 -30.56
N SER A 122 -20.19 -13.77 -30.48
CA SER A 122 -19.62 -14.24 -29.22
C SER A 122 -19.48 -13.10 -28.22
N SER A 123 -19.74 -13.38 -26.94
CA SER A 123 -19.84 -12.35 -25.89
C SER A 123 -19.59 -12.92 -24.50
N ILE A 124 -18.99 -12.11 -23.63
CA ILE A 124 -18.95 -12.33 -22.18
C ILE A 124 -20.04 -11.47 -21.54
N SER A 125 -20.67 -11.94 -20.45
CA SER A 125 -21.67 -11.20 -19.67
C SER A 125 -21.06 -10.06 -18.83
N GLU A 126 -21.89 -9.12 -18.40
CA GLU A 126 -21.48 -7.95 -17.59
C GLU A 126 -20.85 -8.33 -16.24
N ASP A 127 -21.23 -9.48 -15.67
CA ASP A 127 -20.66 -10.06 -14.46
C ASP A 127 -19.41 -10.93 -14.71
N GLY A 128 -19.00 -11.12 -15.98
CA GLY A 128 -17.93 -12.03 -16.38
C GLY A 128 -18.26 -13.52 -16.23
N MET A 129 -19.43 -13.91 -15.71
CA MET A 129 -19.71 -15.31 -15.30
C MET A 129 -20.25 -16.21 -16.43
N THR A 130 -20.54 -15.66 -17.61
CA THR A 130 -21.08 -16.40 -18.77
C THR A 130 -20.37 -16.01 -20.07
N LEU A 131 -19.82 -16.99 -20.78
CA LEU A 131 -19.23 -16.85 -22.12
C LEU A 131 -20.13 -17.54 -23.14
N THR A 132 -20.67 -16.79 -24.10
CA THR A 132 -21.29 -17.36 -25.31
C THR A 132 -20.28 -17.36 -26.44
N CYS A 133 -20.06 -18.54 -27.03
CA CYS A 133 -19.14 -18.77 -28.13
C CYS A 133 -19.92 -19.24 -29.36
N ASN A 134 -19.85 -18.47 -30.45
CA ASN A 134 -20.40 -18.83 -31.74
C ASN A 134 -19.27 -19.28 -32.68
N PHE A 135 -19.34 -20.51 -33.18
CA PHE A 135 -18.37 -21.11 -34.09
C PHE A 135 -18.67 -20.80 -35.58
N GLY A 136 -19.72 -20.03 -35.85
CA GLY A 136 -20.16 -19.68 -37.20
C GLY A 136 -20.78 -20.87 -37.91
N THR A 137 -20.34 -21.12 -39.15
CA THR A 137 -20.86 -22.22 -39.98
C THR A 137 -20.01 -23.46 -39.83
N VAL A 138 -20.61 -24.56 -39.37
CA VAL A 138 -19.94 -25.85 -39.11
C VAL A 138 -20.57 -26.95 -39.96
N VAL A 139 -19.76 -27.84 -40.52
CA VAL A 139 -20.23 -28.96 -41.36
C VAL A 139 -20.64 -30.15 -40.48
N GLN A 140 -21.78 -30.78 -40.74
CA GLN A 140 -22.20 -32.00 -40.02
C GLN A 140 -21.20 -33.15 -40.22
N GLY A 141 -20.83 -33.84 -39.14
CA GLY A 141 -19.70 -34.76 -39.08
C GLY A 141 -18.41 -34.13 -38.52
N THR A 142 -18.51 -32.98 -37.83
CA THR A 142 -17.38 -32.23 -37.28
C THR A 142 -17.31 -32.34 -35.75
N ALA A 143 -16.12 -32.67 -35.22
CA ALA A 143 -15.77 -32.38 -33.83
C ALA A 143 -14.97 -31.07 -33.73
N ILE A 144 -15.47 -30.13 -32.92
CA ILE A 144 -14.81 -28.87 -32.56
C ILE A 144 -14.08 -29.05 -31.23
N VAL A 145 -12.86 -28.55 -31.11
CA VAL A 145 -12.09 -28.52 -29.85
C VAL A 145 -11.75 -27.07 -29.49
N VAL A 146 -12.31 -26.56 -28.38
CA VAL A 146 -12.07 -25.20 -27.90
C VAL A 146 -11.58 -25.21 -26.45
N GLN A 147 -10.48 -24.51 -26.19
CA GLN A 147 -10.03 -24.21 -24.85
C GLN A 147 -10.69 -22.91 -24.34
N VAL A 148 -11.24 -22.98 -23.13
CA VAL A 148 -11.89 -21.87 -22.43
C VAL A 148 -11.11 -21.64 -21.13
N PRO A 149 -10.37 -20.52 -21.00
CA PRO A 149 -9.79 -20.11 -19.73
C PRO A 149 -10.85 -19.51 -18.81
N VAL A 150 -10.63 -19.58 -17.50
CA VAL A 150 -11.47 -18.94 -16.48
C VAL A 150 -10.59 -18.55 -15.28
N VAL A 151 -10.73 -17.31 -14.82
CA VAL A 151 -9.97 -16.74 -13.69
C VAL A 151 -10.74 -16.95 -12.39
N ALA A 152 -10.11 -17.52 -11.37
CA ALA A 152 -10.79 -17.76 -10.08
C ALA A 152 -11.06 -16.46 -9.30
N ASN A 153 -12.23 -16.35 -8.68
CA ASN A 153 -12.71 -15.14 -7.98
C ASN A 153 -13.44 -15.44 -6.65
N GLY A 154 -13.06 -16.53 -5.97
CA GLY A 154 -13.62 -16.93 -4.66
C GLY A 154 -12.71 -16.60 -3.46
N ILE A 155 -13.11 -17.10 -2.29
CA ILE A 155 -12.26 -17.19 -1.09
C ILE A 155 -11.82 -18.65 -0.85
N THR A 156 -10.82 -18.89 0.01
CA THR A 156 -10.37 -20.26 0.29
C THR A 156 -11.49 -21.14 0.84
N GLY A 157 -11.58 -22.38 0.33
CA GLY A 157 -12.58 -23.35 0.73
C GLY A 157 -13.91 -23.24 -0.03
N GLU A 158 -14.06 -22.21 -0.88
CA GLU A 158 -15.03 -22.28 -1.99
C GLU A 158 -14.48 -23.15 -3.13
N GLU A 159 -15.36 -23.58 -4.03
CA GLU A 159 -15.00 -24.33 -5.22
C GLU A 159 -15.29 -23.49 -6.47
N MET A 160 -14.31 -23.39 -7.36
CA MET A 160 -14.53 -22.88 -8.70
C MET A 160 -15.15 -23.99 -9.55
N VAL A 161 -16.28 -23.69 -10.19
CA VAL A 161 -17.02 -24.62 -11.05
C VAL A 161 -17.18 -24.05 -12.45
N LEU A 162 -17.25 -24.94 -13.45
CA LEU A 162 -17.48 -24.57 -14.84
C LEU A 162 -18.41 -25.59 -15.48
N SER A 163 -19.40 -25.09 -16.23
CA SER A 163 -20.28 -25.90 -17.07
C SER A 163 -20.25 -25.40 -18.52
N GLY A 164 -20.58 -26.28 -19.45
CA GLY A 164 -20.73 -26.00 -20.86
C GLY A 164 -22.07 -26.54 -21.35
N THR A 165 -22.83 -25.71 -22.07
CA THR A 165 -24.12 -26.04 -22.65
C THR A 165 -24.01 -26.04 -24.17
N SER A 166 -24.43 -27.13 -24.80
CA SER A 166 -24.42 -27.34 -26.25
C SER A 166 -25.52 -26.53 -26.97
N PRO A 167 -25.48 -26.42 -28.31
CA PRO A 167 -26.55 -25.81 -29.09
C PRO A 167 -27.93 -26.49 -28.93
N SER A 168 -27.99 -27.75 -28.49
CA SER A 168 -29.24 -28.47 -28.19
C SER A 168 -29.75 -28.26 -26.75
N GLY A 169 -28.98 -27.57 -25.89
CA GLY A 169 -29.29 -27.38 -24.48
C GLY A 169 -28.85 -28.54 -23.56
N GLU A 170 -28.06 -29.50 -24.06
CA GLU A 170 -27.36 -30.45 -23.19
C GLU A 170 -26.30 -29.70 -22.37
N THR A 171 -26.27 -29.88 -21.04
CA THR A 171 -25.30 -29.23 -20.16
C THR A 171 -24.38 -30.25 -19.50
N LYS A 172 -23.07 -30.07 -19.66
CA LYS A 172 -21.99 -30.87 -19.07
C LYS A 172 -21.28 -30.03 -18.01
N ASN A 173 -21.14 -30.57 -16.79
CA ASN A 173 -20.40 -29.94 -15.70
C ASN A 173 -19.00 -30.56 -15.59
N LEU A 174 -17.99 -29.74 -15.31
CA LEU A 174 -16.66 -30.22 -14.93
C LEU A 174 -16.60 -30.53 -13.43
N PRO A 175 -15.61 -31.33 -12.97
CA PRO A 175 -15.31 -31.45 -11.53
C PRO A 175 -14.96 -30.07 -10.94
N PRO A 176 -15.33 -29.77 -9.69
CA PRO A 176 -14.88 -28.54 -9.02
C PRO A 176 -13.36 -28.49 -8.87
N ILE A 177 -12.79 -27.28 -8.88
CA ILE A 177 -11.42 -27.00 -8.45
C ILE A 177 -11.49 -26.21 -7.13
N PRO A 178 -10.95 -26.73 -6.01
CA PRO A 178 -10.92 -26.01 -4.75
C PRO A 178 -10.15 -24.68 -4.86
N ILE A 179 -10.69 -23.62 -4.27
CA ILE A 179 -10.01 -22.33 -4.17
C ILE A 179 -9.17 -22.29 -2.90
N ARG A 180 -7.93 -21.80 -3.02
CA ARG A 180 -7.02 -21.57 -1.90
C ARG A 180 -6.11 -20.38 -2.19
N ASN A 181 -6.38 -19.29 -1.49
CA ASN A 181 -5.66 -18.03 -1.58
C ASN A 181 -4.45 -18.00 -0.64
N THR A 182 -3.69 -16.92 -0.70
CA THR A 182 -2.78 -16.49 0.36
C THR A 182 -3.54 -15.77 1.47
N PHE A 183 -2.88 -15.57 2.61
CA PHE A 183 -3.34 -14.68 3.66
C PHE A 183 -2.11 -14.02 4.31
N ALA A 184 -2.10 -12.69 4.29
CA ALA A 184 -1.14 -11.85 4.99
C ALA A 184 -1.89 -10.67 5.62
N MET A 185 -1.53 -10.33 6.86
CA MET A 185 -2.18 -9.29 7.65
C MET A 185 -1.15 -8.77 8.65
N ASP A 186 -1.19 -7.49 8.96
CA ASP A 186 -0.13 -6.79 9.68
C ASP A 186 -0.65 -5.52 10.40
N ILE A 187 -0.14 -5.23 11.60
CA ILE A 187 -0.33 -3.93 12.27
C ILE A 187 0.95 -3.09 12.23
N GLN A 188 0.80 -1.79 12.02
CA GLN A 188 1.88 -0.81 12.17
C GLN A 188 1.57 0.22 13.24
N TYR A 189 2.59 0.61 14.01
CA TYR A 189 2.59 1.77 14.93
C TYR A 189 3.69 2.80 14.60
N GLY A 190 4.49 2.53 13.55
CA GLY A 190 5.68 3.30 13.21
C GLY A 190 5.36 4.60 12.48
N GLY A 191 5.38 5.70 13.24
CA GLY A 191 4.97 7.03 12.80
C GLY A 191 3.89 7.57 13.75
N THR A 192 4.09 8.79 14.26
CA THR A 192 3.19 9.40 15.26
C THR A 192 2.83 10.82 14.84
N THR A 193 1.85 11.45 15.49
CA THR A 193 1.68 12.91 15.39
C THR A 193 2.67 13.65 16.29
N GLY A 194 2.78 14.98 16.12
CA GLY A 194 3.46 15.86 17.08
C GLY A 194 2.64 16.21 18.34
N GLY A 195 1.46 15.61 18.54
CA GLY A 195 0.54 15.95 19.64
C GLY A 195 0.99 15.46 21.01
N TYR A 196 0.88 16.32 22.01
CA TYR A 196 0.81 15.96 23.43
C TYR A 196 0.18 17.13 24.21
N ILE A 197 -0.55 16.84 25.28
CA ILE A 197 -1.21 17.87 26.10
C ILE A 197 -0.86 17.65 27.57
N TRP A 198 -0.29 18.68 28.20
CA TRP A 198 -0.09 18.75 29.65
C TRP A 198 -1.34 19.25 30.35
N ASP A 199 -1.59 18.79 31.57
CA ASP A 199 -2.69 19.26 32.41
C ASP A 199 -2.50 20.71 32.88
N ASP A 200 -1.27 21.10 33.21
CA ASP A 200 -0.85 22.46 33.52
C ASP A 200 0.64 22.63 33.15
N ILE A 201 1.01 23.68 32.42
CA ILE A 201 2.41 23.90 31.99
C ILE A 201 3.30 24.56 33.04
N GLN A 202 2.74 25.05 34.15
CA GLN A 202 3.42 25.68 35.29
C GLN A 202 3.51 24.75 36.51
N ALA A 203 2.50 23.89 36.70
CA ALA A 203 2.39 22.93 37.79
C ALA A 203 1.96 21.52 37.32
N PRO A 204 2.65 20.92 36.33
CA PRO A 204 2.23 19.68 35.68
C PRO A 204 2.10 18.51 36.65
N SER A 205 1.07 17.69 36.45
CA SER A 205 0.85 16.40 37.13
C SER A 205 0.65 15.23 36.16
N TYR A 206 0.26 15.48 34.90
CA TYR A 206 0.25 14.47 33.84
C TYR A 206 0.36 15.07 32.44
N VAL A 207 0.71 14.21 31.48
CA VAL A 207 0.62 14.50 30.04
C VAL A 207 -0.13 13.38 29.32
N ASP A 208 -1.06 13.74 28.45
CA ASP A 208 -1.67 12.82 27.48
C ASP A 208 -0.88 12.84 26.18
N VAL A 209 -0.57 11.64 25.68
CA VAL A 209 0.21 11.41 24.46
C VAL A 209 -0.49 10.40 23.55
N ASP A 210 -0.46 10.67 22.25
CA ASP A 210 -1.08 9.84 21.21
C ASP A 210 -0.03 9.04 20.41
N VAL A 211 -0.41 7.82 20.04
CA VAL A 211 0.35 6.93 19.14
C VAL A 211 -0.61 6.32 18.12
N GLN A 212 -0.28 6.44 16.84
CA GLN A 212 -1.13 5.99 15.75
C GLN A 212 -0.98 4.49 15.50
N TRP A 213 -2.02 3.89 14.92
CA TRP A 213 -1.99 2.52 14.43
C TRP A 213 -2.65 2.43 13.05
N SER A 214 -2.24 1.44 12.25
CA SER A 214 -2.99 1.04 11.05
C SER A 214 -2.91 -0.46 10.84
N LEU A 215 -4.02 -1.02 10.40
CA LEU A 215 -4.21 -2.44 10.14
C LEU A 215 -4.23 -2.67 8.63
N ARG A 216 -3.46 -3.64 8.17
CA ARG A 216 -3.15 -3.85 6.75
C ARG A 216 -3.43 -5.28 6.34
N LEU A 217 -3.99 -5.46 5.15
CA LEU A 217 -4.18 -6.75 4.49
C LEU A 217 -3.20 -6.86 3.30
N GLY A 218 -2.51 -7.99 3.15
CA GLY A 218 -1.63 -8.19 2.00
C GLY A 218 -2.46 -8.40 0.73
N LYS A 219 -2.12 -7.69 -0.34
CA LYS A 219 -2.97 -7.56 -1.54
C LYS A 219 -3.46 -8.91 -2.10
N GLY A 220 -4.78 -9.05 -2.26
CA GLY A 220 -5.42 -10.27 -2.79
C GLY A 220 -5.58 -11.42 -1.80
N SER A 221 -5.30 -11.21 -0.50
CA SER A 221 -5.56 -12.19 0.56
C SER A 221 -7.06 -12.51 0.76
N ASP A 222 -7.34 -13.64 1.41
CA ASP A 222 -8.64 -13.82 2.09
C ASP A 222 -8.83 -12.76 3.21
N PRO A 223 -10.08 -12.40 3.55
CA PRO A 223 -10.38 -11.56 4.72
C PRO A 223 -9.80 -12.12 6.02
N GLY A 224 -9.33 -11.24 6.89
CA GLY A 224 -8.86 -11.59 8.24
C GLY A 224 -10.00 -11.87 9.22
N PRO A 225 -9.67 -12.11 10.51
CA PRO A 225 -10.68 -12.26 11.55
C PRO A 225 -11.48 -10.96 11.76
N ASN A 226 -12.73 -11.08 12.24
CA ASN A 226 -13.54 -9.92 12.62
C ASN A 226 -13.06 -9.22 13.90
N GLU A 227 -12.21 -9.88 14.69
CA GLU A 227 -11.69 -9.41 15.97
C GLU A 227 -10.21 -9.79 16.11
N VAL A 228 -9.39 -8.85 16.58
CA VAL A 228 -7.99 -9.08 16.97
C VAL A 228 -7.72 -8.36 18.28
N THR A 229 -6.98 -9.01 19.19
CA THR A 229 -6.43 -8.39 20.40
C THR A 229 -4.91 -8.40 20.34
N TYR A 230 -4.30 -7.26 20.64
CA TYR A 230 -2.85 -7.05 20.76
C TYR A 230 -2.49 -6.75 22.22
N ARG A 231 -1.40 -7.35 22.69
CA ARG A 231 -0.81 -7.10 24.00
C ARG A 231 0.25 -6.01 23.90
N LEU A 232 -0.10 -4.79 24.27
CA LEU A 232 0.82 -3.66 24.29
C LEU A 232 1.57 -3.60 25.62
N ASN A 233 2.87 -3.33 25.56
CA ASN A 233 3.68 -2.93 26.70
C ASN A 233 4.07 -1.47 26.44
N VAL A 234 3.75 -0.58 27.38
CA VAL A 234 3.97 0.85 27.28
C VAL A 234 4.73 1.34 28.50
N ALA A 235 5.95 1.83 28.28
CA ALA A 235 6.86 2.23 29.34
C ALA A 235 7.27 3.70 29.19
N SER A 236 7.17 4.46 30.27
CA SER A 236 7.78 5.79 30.35
C SER A 236 9.28 5.67 30.64
N ASN A 237 10.12 6.41 29.90
CA ASN A 237 11.58 6.40 30.11
C ASN A 237 12.01 6.90 31.51
N THR A 238 11.13 7.66 32.19
CA THR A 238 11.34 8.15 33.55
C THR A 238 10.87 7.18 34.64
N GLY A 239 10.24 6.06 34.26
CA GLY A 239 9.59 5.12 35.18
C GLY A 239 8.26 5.62 35.75
N ALA A 240 7.71 6.72 35.21
CA ALA A 240 6.39 7.24 35.57
C ALA A 240 5.27 6.25 35.20
N PRO A 241 4.19 6.13 36.00
CA PRO A 241 3.01 5.35 35.64
C PRO A 241 2.39 5.82 34.32
N VAL A 242 1.94 4.87 33.51
CA VAL A 242 1.21 5.10 32.26
C VAL A 242 -0.15 4.44 32.35
N HIS A 243 -1.20 5.18 32.03
CA HIS A 243 -2.61 4.76 32.08
C HIS A 243 -3.29 5.02 30.73
N VAL A 244 -4.55 4.60 30.60
CA VAL A 244 -5.40 4.97 29.46
C VAL A 244 -5.61 6.49 29.48
N GLY A 245 -5.30 7.17 28.37
CA GLY A 245 -5.43 8.61 28.21
C GLY A 245 -6.70 9.05 27.49
N GLU A 246 -6.84 10.37 27.36
CA GLU A 246 -8.03 11.06 26.86
C GLU A 246 -7.74 11.73 25.51
N HIS A 247 -8.71 11.74 24.59
CA HIS A 247 -8.56 12.31 23.26
C HIS A 247 -8.54 13.85 23.32
N TYR A 248 -7.68 14.49 22.51
CA TYR A 248 -7.38 15.93 22.65
C TYR A 248 -8.55 16.90 22.35
N ALA A 249 -9.64 16.41 21.75
CA ALA A 249 -10.79 17.23 21.36
C ALA A 249 -12.16 16.58 21.65
N THR A 250 -12.19 15.44 22.32
CA THR A 250 -13.42 14.73 22.72
C THR A 250 -13.19 14.01 24.05
N ASP A 251 -14.22 13.85 24.88
CA ASP A 251 -14.17 13.17 26.18
C ASP A 251 -14.02 11.62 26.03
N GLU A 252 -13.36 11.15 24.96
CA GLU A 252 -13.21 9.75 24.57
C GLU A 252 -11.88 9.19 25.08
N MET A 253 -11.92 7.96 25.62
CA MET A 253 -10.78 7.36 26.32
C MET A 253 -10.14 6.24 25.52
N GLY A 254 -8.81 6.29 25.42
CA GLY A 254 -7.98 5.14 25.06
C GLY A 254 -7.81 4.89 23.56
N CYS A 255 -8.87 4.58 22.81
CA CYS A 255 -8.77 4.38 21.37
C CYS A 255 -9.89 5.08 20.61
N THR A 256 -9.52 5.85 19.59
CA THR A 256 -10.44 6.65 18.76
C THR A 256 -10.10 6.50 17.27
N PRO A 257 -10.99 6.96 16.37
CA PRO A 257 -10.59 7.30 15.00
C PRO A 257 -9.38 8.21 14.96
N PHE A 258 -8.62 8.15 13.86
CA PHE A 258 -7.49 9.04 13.61
C PHE A 258 -7.97 10.23 12.78
N ASN A 259 -8.00 11.39 13.43
CA ASN A 259 -8.66 12.63 12.99
C ASN A 259 -7.89 13.91 13.38
N TYR A 260 -6.77 13.80 14.12
CA TYR A 260 -5.98 14.90 14.64
C TYR A 260 -4.49 14.67 14.40
N GLY A 261 -3.77 15.69 13.91
CA GLY A 261 -2.31 15.65 13.73
C GLY A 261 -1.84 14.76 12.57
N ARG A 262 -0.63 15.01 12.05
CA ARG A 262 -0.08 14.27 10.89
C ARG A 262 0.85 13.15 11.33
N ALA A 263 0.66 11.93 10.83
CA ALA A 263 1.53 10.78 11.09
C ALA A 263 1.96 10.11 9.78
N ASP A 264 3.28 10.10 9.52
CA ASP A 264 3.85 9.47 8.32
C ASP A 264 3.50 7.97 8.28
N GLY A 265 3.08 7.46 7.12
CA GLY A 265 2.69 6.07 6.90
C GLY A 265 1.29 5.66 7.38
N HIS A 266 0.55 6.54 8.06
CA HIS A 266 -0.81 6.25 8.54
C HIS A 266 -1.87 7.08 7.79
N PRO A 267 -2.82 6.49 7.05
CA PRO A 267 -3.98 7.21 6.52
C PRO A 267 -4.97 7.58 7.63
N TRP A 268 -5.78 8.62 7.43
CA TRP A 268 -6.89 9.00 8.32
C TRP A 268 -7.97 7.91 8.37
N SER A 269 -8.80 7.87 9.43
CA SER A 269 -10.00 7.01 9.45
C SER A 269 -11.32 7.76 9.53
N GLU A 270 -11.37 8.94 10.16
CA GLU A 270 -12.59 9.78 10.16
C GLU A 270 -12.22 11.28 10.12
N LEU A 271 -11.97 11.84 8.93
CA LEU A 271 -11.66 13.28 8.82
C LEU A 271 -12.33 13.96 7.60
N PRO A 272 -13.58 14.45 7.77
CA PRO A 272 -14.35 15.06 6.70
C PRO A 272 -13.65 16.23 6.00
N GLY A 273 -13.64 16.20 4.67
CA GLY A 273 -13.05 17.25 3.82
C GLY A 273 -11.64 16.96 3.31
N TYR A 274 -11.03 15.85 3.72
CA TYR A 274 -9.80 15.34 3.12
C TYR A 274 -10.10 14.46 1.89
N PRO A 275 -9.13 14.23 0.99
CA PRO A 275 -9.25 13.29 -0.13
C PRO A 275 -9.56 11.86 0.33
N GLU A 276 -10.39 11.15 -0.43
CA GLU A 276 -10.66 9.71 -0.26
C GLU A 276 -9.35 8.90 -0.32
N SER A 277 -8.40 9.33 -1.16
CA SER A 277 -7.07 8.70 -1.29
C SER A 277 -6.21 8.73 -0.01
N GLN A 278 -6.58 9.51 1.01
CA GLN A 278 -5.92 9.59 2.33
C GLN A 278 -6.74 8.94 3.47
N GLN A 279 -7.88 8.31 3.18
CA GLN A 279 -8.81 7.79 4.18
C GLN A 279 -9.01 6.27 4.08
N THR A 280 -9.09 5.60 5.23
CA THR A 280 -9.51 4.19 5.41
C THR A 280 -10.70 4.14 6.36
N SER A 281 -11.21 2.95 6.70
CA SER A 281 -12.26 2.78 7.71
C SER A 281 -11.73 2.96 9.13
N PHE A 282 -12.60 3.29 10.07
CA PHE A 282 -12.41 2.92 11.48
C PHE A 282 -12.99 1.50 11.71
N VAL A 283 -12.83 0.96 12.92
CA VAL A 283 -13.38 -0.35 13.33
C VAL A 283 -14.64 -0.14 14.20
N ASP A 284 -15.66 -1.01 14.08
CA ASP A 284 -16.93 -0.87 14.84
C ASP A 284 -16.73 -0.72 16.36
N GLU A 285 -15.77 -1.45 16.94
CA GLU A 285 -15.30 -1.21 18.32
C GLU A 285 -13.77 -1.19 18.36
N CYS A 286 -13.18 -0.15 18.93
CA CYS A 286 -11.79 -0.14 19.39
C CYS A 286 -11.74 0.02 20.91
N ILE A 287 -11.09 -0.91 21.61
CA ILE A 287 -11.07 -0.97 23.07
C ILE A 287 -9.63 -1.08 23.56
N LEU A 288 -9.14 -0.06 24.27
CA LEU A 288 -7.84 -0.07 24.95
C LEU A 288 -8.05 -0.21 26.47
N THR A 289 -7.56 -1.30 27.06
CA THR A 289 -7.73 -1.60 28.51
C THR A 289 -6.38 -1.82 29.18
N GLU A 290 -6.08 -1.10 30.27
CA GLU A 290 -4.94 -1.42 31.14
C GLU A 290 -5.23 -2.72 31.91
N VAL A 291 -4.40 -3.74 31.72
CA VAL A 291 -4.55 -5.08 32.34
C VAL A 291 -3.49 -5.37 33.40
N ALA A 292 -2.37 -4.64 33.39
CA ALA A 292 -1.42 -4.49 34.47
C ALA A 292 -0.66 -3.16 34.29
N PRO A 293 0.06 -2.62 35.30
CA PRO A 293 0.75 -1.33 35.17
C PRO A 293 1.71 -1.30 33.97
N GLY A 294 1.46 -0.38 33.02
CA GLY A 294 2.22 -0.28 31.77
C GLY A 294 1.95 -1.39 30.75
N VAL A 295 0.86 -2.16 30.90
CA VAL A 295 0.51 -3.30 30.05
C VAL A 295 -0.97 -3.23 29.68
N PHE A 296 -1.27 -3.22 28.39
CA PHE A 296 -2.60 -2.97 27.86
C PHE A 296 -3.02 -4.07 26.88
N ASP A 297 -4.33 -4.35 26.82
CA ASP A 297 -4.95 -5.07 25.71
C ASP A 297 -5.65 -4.06 24.80
N LEU A 298 -5.23 -4.00 23.54
CA LEU A 298 -5.91 -3.29 22.46
C LEU A 298 -6.75 -4.31 21.68
N THR A 299 -8.07 -4.18 21.68
CA THR A 299 -8.98 -5.04 20.92
C THR A 299 -9.67 -4.25 19.81
N LEU A 300 -9.54 -4.72 18.58
CA LEU A 300 -10.17 -4.17 17.38
C LEU A 300 -11.28 -5.13 16.91
N ARG A 301 -12.48 -4.64 16.62
CA ARG A 301 -13.64 -5.44 16.20
C ARG A 301 -14.47 -4.78 15.11
N GLY A 302 -15.09 -5.60 14.26
CA GLY A 302 -15.83 -5.08 13.11
C GLY A 302 -14.86 -4.45 12.12
N ILE A 303 -13.80 -5.21 11.81
CA ILE A 303 -12.78 -4.80 10.84
C ILE A 303 -13.41 -4.88 9.45
N ASN A 304 -13.45 -3.75 8.75
CA ASN A 304 -13.93 -3.71 7.38
C ASN A 304 -12.93 -4.43 6.45
N TYR A 305 -13.46 -5.24 5.53
CA TYR A 305 -12.68 -5.92 4.49
C TYR A 305 -13.26 -5.67 3.08
N ASP A 306 -14.10 -4.63 2.94
CA ASP A 306 -14.39 -4.07 1.62
C ASP A 306 -13.15 -3.32 1.11
N LEU A 307 -12.78 -3.61 -0.13
CA LEU A 307 -11.56 -3.10 -0.78
C LEU A 307 -11.89 -2.18 -1.98
N ALA A 308 -13.13 -1.66 -2.06
CA ALA A 308 -13.52 -0.67 -3.05
C ALA A 308 -12.70 0.64 -2.91
N ASP A 309 -12.62 1.17 -1.69
CA ASP A 309 -12.09 2.51 -1.39
C ASP A 309 -10.88 2.44 -0.45
N VAL A 310 -9.80 1.78 -0.90
CA VAL A 310 -8.54 1.65 -0.16
C VAL A 310 -7.67 2.91 -0.38
N PRO A 311 -7.09 3.54 0.66
CA PRO A 311 -6.24 4.72 0.47
C PRO A 311 -4.93 4.38 -0.22
N SER A 312 -4.42 5.37 -0.95
CA SER A 312 -3.12 5.30 -1.62
C SER A 312 -2.07 6.22 -0.98
N HIS A 313 -2.44 7.00 0.04
CA HIS A 313 -1.59 8.01 0.68
C HIS A 313 -1.84 8.12 2.19
N ASP A 314 -0.83 8.57 2.94
CA ASP A 314 -0.89 8.80 4.39
C ASP A 314 -1.48 10.17 4.77
N SER A 315 -1.63 10.40 6.08
CA SER A 315 -2.13 11.65 6.71
C SER A 315 -1.12 12.80 6.74
N SER A 316 0.10 12.62 6.23
CA SER A 316 1.02 13.75 6.05
C SER A 316 0.46 14.73 5.01
N ALA A 317 1.12 15.86 4.81
CA ALA A 317 0.70 16.83 3.80
C ALA A 317 1.84 17.31 2.89
N ALA A 318 2.93 16.54 2.78
CA ALA A 318 4.16 16.92 2.06
C ALA A 318 3.89 17.55 0.68
N ASN A 319 2.94 16.99 -0.08
CA ASN A 319 2.55 17.45 -1.41
C ASN A 319 1.08 17.91 -1.50
N GLY A 320 0.40 18.15 -0.37
CA GLY A 320 -1.05 18.38 -0.31
C GLY A 320 -1.93 17.14 -0.50
N THR A 321 -1.33 15.98 -0.82
CA THR A 321 -1.99 14.67 -0.94
C THR A 321 -1.40 13.59 -0.04
N GLY A 322 -0.43 13.93 0.83
CA GLY A 322 0.32 12.98 1.66
C GLY A 322 1.57 12.39 0.99
N ASN A 323 2.25 11.48 1.68
CA ASN A 323 3.20 10.55 1.09
C ASN A 323 2.41 9.33 0.61
N PRO A 324 2.71 8.72 -0.55
CA PRO A 324 1.99 7.53 -0.97
C PRO A 324 2.27 6.32 -0.05
N LEU A 325 1.30 5.42 0.06
CA LEU A 325 1.39 4.18 0.84
C LEU A 325 1.94 3.02 0.00
N PRO A 326 2.49 1.96 0.63
CA PRO A 326 2.97 0.77 -0.09
C PRO A 326 1.81 0.04 -0.82
N PRO A 327 1.81 -0.03 -2.18
CA PRO A 327 0.72 -0.61 -2.98
C PRO A 327 0.56 -2.14 -2.86
N ASP A 328 1.47 -2.81 -2.15
CA ASP A 328 1.42 -4.22 -1.77
C ASP A 328 0.53 -4.52 -0.56
N TRP A 329 0.10 -3.48 0.16
CA TRP A 329 -0.80 -3.56 1.31
C TRP A 329 -2.07 -2.75 1.08
N ASP A 330 -3.21 -3.39 1.28
CA ASP A 330 -4.50 -2.72 1.33
C ASP A 330 -4.74 -2.28 2.81
N TYR A 331 -4.78 -0.97 3.04
CA TYR A 331 -4.96 -0.38 4.39
C TYR A 331 -6.45 -0.40 4.77
N ILE A 332 -6.83 -1.33 5.65
CA ILE A 332 -8.22 -1.65 5.97
C ILE A 332 -8.78 -0.95 7.22
N ALA A 333 -7.90 -0.50 8.13
CA ALA A 333 -8.30 0.40 9.21
C ALA A 333 -7.13 1.24 9.75
N SER A 334 -7.44 2.37 10.40
CA SER A 334 -6.47 3.14 11.19
C SER A 334 -7.12 3.80 12.40
N GLY A 335 -6.31 4.21 13.38
CA GLY A 335 -6.80 4.89 14.59
C GLY A 335 -5.68 5.47 15.42
N SER A 336 -6.04 6.02 16.58
CA SER A 336 -5.09 6.59 17.55
C SER A 336 -5.30 6.00 18.94
N LEU A 337 -4.20 5.73 19.64
CA LEU A 337 -4.16 5.30 21.03
C LEU A 337 -3.72 6.45 21.92
N TYR A 338 -4.45 6.72 22.99
CA TYR A 338 -4.17 7.78 23.95
C TYR A 338 -3.70 7.18 25.28
N PHE A 339 -2.58 7.71 25.80
CA PHE A 339 -1.96 7.27 27.04
C PHE A 339 -1.70 8.46 27.96
N ARG A 340 -2.09 8.35 29.24
CA ARG A 340 -1.83 9.36 30.26
C ARG A 340 -0.59 8.98 31.07
N VAL A 341 0.47 9.78 31.00
CA VAL A 341 1.69 9.59 31.80
C VAL A 341 1.61 10.47 33.04
N THR A 342 1.62 9.87 34.24
CA THR A 342 1.56 10.61 35.51
C THR A 342 2.96 11.11 35.89
N THR A 343 3.33 12.30 35.40
CA THR A 343 4.67 12.89 35.49
C THR A 343 4.60 14.41 35.62
N ASN A 344 5.65 15.02 36.19
CA ASN A 344 5.85 16.48 36.24
C ASN A 344 7.17 16.90 35.55
N GLN A 345 7.73 16.01 34.74
CA GLN A 345 8.97 16.19 33.98
C GLN A 345 8.82 15.64 32.56
N ALA A 346 9.57 16.21 31.62
CA ALA A 346 9.64 15.74 30.24
C ALA A 346 10.19 14.30 30.13
N GLY A 347 10.09 13.72 28.94
CA GLY A 347 10.49 12.34 28.70
C GLY A 347 9.87 11.78 27.41
N SER A 348 9.63 10.49 27.42
CA SER A 348 8.94 9.77 26.34
C SER A 348 8.26 8.51 26.84
N ILE A 349 7.29 8.01 26.06
CA ILE A 349 6.86 6.61 26.13
C ILE A 349 7.46 5.81 24.98
N SER A 350 7.76 4.53 25.23
CA SER A 350 7.89 3.52 24.19
C SER A 350 6.67 2.59 24.21
N VAL A 351 6.12 2.29 23.04
CA VAL A 351 5.04 1.32 22.83
C VAL A 351 5.61 0.12 22.08
N THR A 352 5.32 -1.09 22.56
CA THR A 352 5.66 -2.35 21.86
C THR A 352 4.49 -3.33 21.94
N SER A 353 4.01 -3.79 20.79
CA SER A 353 2.99 -4.83 20.66
C SER A 353 3.61 -6.21 20.63
N ASP A 354 2.87 -7.25 21.06
CA ASP A 354 3.13 -8.61 20.60
C ASP A 354 2.81 -8.74 19.11
N ALA A 355 3.27 -9.85 18.50
CA ALA A 355 3.07 -10.17 17.09
C ALA A 355 2.12 -11.38 16.98
N PRO A 356 0.79 -11.17 16.94
CA PRO A 356 -0.17 -12.25 16.91
C PRO A 356 -0.08 -13.10 15.63
N THR A 357 -0.61 -14.32 15.70
CA THR A 357 -0.88 -15.12 14.51
C THR A 357 -2.35 -14.98 14.14
N TYR A 358 -2.63 -14.11 13.17
CA TYR A 358 -3.95 -13.93 12.58
C TYR A 358 -4.50 -15.24 12.04
N ARG A 359 -5.84 -15.39 12.07
CA ARG A 359 -6.56 -16.50 11.44
C ARG A 359 -7.74 -15.99 10.64
N SER A 360 -7.71 -16.19 9.33
CA SER A 360 -8.85 -15.89 8.46
C SER A 360 -10.05 -16.79 8.80
N PRO A 361 -11.30 -16.40 8.45
CA PRO A 361 -12.47 -17.26 8.58
C PRO A 361 -12.36 -18.56 7.77
N THR A 362 -11.55 -18.55 6.71
CA THR A 362 -11.24 -19.72 5.87
C THR A 362 -10.18 -20.65 6.48
N GLY A 363 -9.59 -20.27 7.62
CA GLY A 363 -8.65 -21.09 8.39
C GLY A 363 -7.17 -20.92 8.03
N LEU A 364 -6.84 -20.10 7.02
CA LEU A 364 -5.46 -19.67 6.75
C LEU A 364 -4.92 -18.85 7.93
N THR A 365 -3.59 -18.78 8.05
CA THR A 365 -2.91 -18.06 9.13
C THR A 365 -1.75 -17.23 8.61
N ALA A 366 -1.65 -16.00 9.11
CA ALA A 366 -0.53 -15.10 8.89
C ALA A 366 0.11 -14.77 10.25
N THR A 367 1.42 -14.54 10.28
CA THR A 367 2.10 -13.96 11.44
C THR A 367 2.39 -12.50 11.14
N ASP A 368 2.03 -11.64 12.09
CA ASP A 368 2.29 -10.20 12.12
C ASP A 368 3.78 -9.86 11.98
N LEU A 369 4.15 -8.72 11.38
CA LEU A 369 5.54 -8.40 11.06
C LEU A 369 6.20 -7.55 12.17
N PRO A 370 7.05 -8.13 13.05
CA PRO A 370 7.48 -7.48 14.28
C PRO A 370 8.29 -6.19 14.10
N ASP A 371 8.83 -5.93 12.91
CA ASP A 371 9.48 -4.67 12.52
C ASP A 371 8.55 -3.45 12.70
N ASN A 372 7.23 -3.63 12.59
CA ASN A 372 6.23 -2.56 12.61
C ASN A 372 5.60 -2.36 14.00
N ASN A 373 5.90 -3.25 14.95
CA ASN A 373 5.18 -3.42 16.23
C ASN A 373 5.69 -2.49 17.35
N ALA A 374 6.54 -1.52 17.02
CA ALA A 374 7.17 -0.63 17.98
C ALA A 374 7.05 0.84 17.56
N SER A 375 6.89 1.71 18.54
CA SER A 375 6.83 3.17 18.36
C SER A 375 7.30 3.89 19.61
N ASN A 376 7.56 5.19 19.52
CA ASN A 376 7.77 6.03 20.69
C ASN A 376 7.24 7.45 20.45
N LYS A 377 7.03 8.17 21.56
CA LYS A 377 6.48 9.52 21.56
C LYS A 377 7.11 10.32 22.69
N SER A 378 7.81 11.38 22.35
CA SER A 378 8.37 12.33 23.32
C SER A 378 7.32 13.34 23.78
N TYR A 379 7.53 13.88 24.98
CA TYR A 379 6.72 14.95 25.55
C TYR A 379 7.64 15.90 26.32
N THR A 380 7.47 17.22 26.15
CA THR A 380 8.38 18.21 26.74
C THR A 380 7.67 19.38 27.40
N LEU A 381 8.31 19.96 28.42
CA LEU A 381 7.85 21.15 29.13
C LEU A 381 8.62 22.39 28.63
N PRO A 382 8.04 23.61 28.75
CA PRO A 382 8.71 24.84 28.35
C PRO A 382 10.05 25.04 29.07
N GLY A 383 11.11 25.30 28.31
CA GLY A 383 12.45 25.59 28.79
C GLY A 383 12.95 26.98 28.40
N TYR A 384 14.17 27.33 28.82
CA TYR A 384 14.83 28.57 28.37
C TYR A 384 15.56 28.40 27.04
N TRP A 385 15.90 27.18 26.65
CA TRP A 385 16.42 26.87 25.33
C TRP A 385 16.14 25.41 24.96
N SER A 386 16.19 25.10 23.67
CA SER A 386 16.10 23.74 23.14
C SER A 386 16.73 23.66 21.74
N ALA A 387 17.14 22.48 21.28
CA ALA A 387 17.66 22.27 19.93
C ALA A 387 17.23 20.90 19.37
N SER A 388 16.70 20.88 18.15
CA SER A 388 16.15 19.68 17.50
C SER A 388 16.07 19.79 15.97
N TRP A 389 15.60 18.75 15.28
CA TRP A 389 15.24 18.85 13.88
C TRP A 389 13.87 19.55 13.72
N TRP A 390 13.79 20.60 12.88
CA TRP A 390 12.51 21.24 12.56
C TRP A 390 11.70 20.38 11.58
N ARG A 391 11.05 19.31 12.09
CA ARG A 391 10.26 18.34 11.28
C ARG A 391 9.22 18.96 10.35
N PRO A 392 8.55 20.09 10.67
CA PRO A 392 7.67 20.78 9.72
C PRO A 392 8.37 21.29 8.44
N TYR A 393 9.71 21.30 8.38
CA TYR A 393 10.47 21.62 7.16
C TYR A 393 10.34 20.53 6.09
N THR A 394 10.37 19.26 6.51
CA THR A 394 10.07 18.10 5.64
C THR A 394 8.60 17.72 5.65
N GLN A 395 7.80 18.38 6.50
CA GLN A 395 6.37 18.12 6.76
C GLN A 395 6.06 16.76 7.39
N SER A 396 7.07 16.13 8.01
CA SER A 396 6.98 14.87 8.75
C SER A 396 6.20 15.00 10.06
N GLY A 397 5.73 13.86 10.55
CA GLY A 397 5.09 13.71 11.86
C GLY A 397 6.08 13.58 13.04
N GLY A 398 5.50 13.16 14.17
CA GLY A 398 6.16 12.97 15.45
C GLY A 398 6.55 14.26 16.17
N THR A 399 7.00 14.11 17.40
CA THR A 399 7.45 15.19 18.26
C THR A 399 8.98 15.27 18.22
N PRO A 400 9.61 16.47 18.24
CA PRO A 400 11.05 16.61 18.42
C PRO A 400 11.60 15.70 19.54
N TRP A 401 12.80 15.16 19.33
CA TRP A 401 13.45 14.20 20.25
C TRP A 401 12.84 12.79 20.34
N ASP A 402 11.72 12.46 19.69
CA ASP A 402 11.34 11.05 19.51
C ASP A 402 12.21 10.35 18.43
N ASP A 403 12.20 9.02 18.36
CA ASP A 403 12.90 8.25 17.30
C ASP A 403 11.90 7.72 16.27
N THR A 404 10.97 8.56 15.80
CA THR A 404 10.08 8.29 14.65
C THR A 404 10.51 9.02 13.38
N TYR A 405 11.43 10.00 13.45
CA TYR A 405 11.81 10.78 12.26
C TYR A 405 12.60 9.93 11.26
N ARG A 406 12.06 9.80 10.04
CA ARG A 406 12.63 9.02 8.92
C ARG A 406 12.67 9.84 7.65
N VAL A 407 13.84 9.88 7.01
CA VAL A 407 14.11 10.59 5.74
C VAL A 407 15.13 9.82 4.90
N SER A 408 15.25 10.13 3.62
CA SER A 408 16.19 9.48 2.71
C SER A 408 17.53 10.21 2.58
N ALA A 409 18.58 9.50 2.14
CA ALA A 409 19.85 10.11 1.77
C ALA A 409 19.64 11.20 0.68
N GLY A 410 20.43 12.28 0.73
CA GLY A 410 20.20 13.46 -0.12
C GLY A 410 19.09 14.41 0.36
N THR A 411 18.28 14.05 1.37
CA THR A 411 17.23 14.94 1.91
C THR A 411 17.83 16.21 2.54
N ARG A 412 17.16 17.34 2.32
CA ARG A 412 17.49 18.64 2.92
C ARG A 412 16.73 18.83 4.23
N LEU A 413 17.41 19.34 5.26
CA LEU A 413 16.94 19.42 6.63
C LEU A 413 17.22 20.80 7.25
N LEU A 414 16.46 21.10 8.30
CA LEU A 414 16.54 22.34 9.06
C LEU A 414 16.75 22.02 10.57
N PRO A 415 17.97 21.68 11.01
CA PRO A 415 18.29 21.66 12.44
C PRO A 415 18.25 23.10 13.00
N HIS A 416 17.70 23.23 14.20
CA HIS A 416 17.48 24.51 14.85
C HIS A 416 17.83 24.49 16.33
N VAL A 417 18.01 25.68 16.89
CA VAL A 417 18.13 25.93 18.34
C VAL A 417 17.36 27.20 18.67
N ASN A 418 16.45 27.10 19.64
CA ASN A 418 15.62 28.18 20.16
C ASN A 418 16.15 28.59 21.54
N HIS A 419 16.18 29.88 21.84
CA HIS A 419 16.76 30.42 23.06
C HIS A 419 15.99 31.65 23.56
N PHE A 420 15.18 31.45 24.59
CA PHE A 420 14.40 32.47 25.30
C PHE A 420 15.24 33.16 26.38
N GLY A 421 16.39 33.71 25.97
CA GLY A 421 17.34 34.29 26.92
C GLY A 421 16.81 35.50 27.68
N ASN A 422 15.71 36.16 27.25
CA ASN A 422 15.08 37.23 28.03
C ASN A 422 14.61 36.75 29.42
N ARG A 423 14.28 35.45 29.57
CA ARG A 423 13.83 34.81 30.81
C ARG A 423 14.96 34.53 31.79
N ILE A 424 16.15 34.29 31.27
CA ILE A 424 17.37 34.13 32.07
C ILE A 424 17.76 35.52 32.60
N PRO A 425 17.99 35.73 33.91
CA PRO A 425 18.43 37.02 34.43
C PRO A 425 19.81 37.44 33.89
N GLY A 426 19.96 38.70 33.52
CA GLY A 426 21.22 39.29 33.02
C GLY A 426 21.11 40.79 32.79
N ALA A 427 22.25 41.47 32.61
CA ALA A 427 22.34 42.88 32.24
C ALA A 427 22.32 43.08 30.71
N GLU A 428 21.93 44.27 30.24
CA GLU A 428 21.75 44.61 28.81
C GLU A 428 23.00 44.40 27.93
N THR A 429 24.18 44.41 28.55
CA THR A 429 25.50 44.20 27.93
C THR A 429 25.98 42.75 27.93
N ASP A 430 25.31 41.86 28.67
CA ASP A 430 25.73 40.47 28.80
C ASP A 430 25.53 39.74 27.46
N LEU A 431 26.45 38.84 27.11
CA LEU A 431 26.44 38.16 25.82
C LEU A 431 25.57 36.90 25.85
N TYR A 432 24.68 36.81 24.86
CA TYR A 432 23.84 35.67 24.55
C TYR A 432 24.19 35.16 23.14
N GLY A 433 23.75 33.95 22.81
CA GLY A 433 24.07 33.36 21.52
C GLY A 433 23.59 31.92 21.39
N GLU A 434 23.52 31.48 20.13
CA GLU A 434 23.08 30.15 19.72
C GLU A 434 24.14 29.53 18.81
N CYS A 435 24.29 28.20 18.86
CA CYS A 435 25.24 27.47 18.03
C CYS A 435 24.66 26.13 17.57
N LEU A 436 25.00 25.72 16.35
CA LEU A 436 24.68 24.44 15.74
C LEU A 436 25.95 23.80 15.16
N PRO A 437 26.63 22.90 15.90
CA PRO A 437 27.66 22.04 15.33
C PRO A 437 27.04 20.88 14.54
N PHE A 438 27.61 20.59 13.37
CA PHE A 438 27.06 19.61 12.43
C PHE A 438 27.71 18.25 12.54
N ASP A 439 26.90 17.21 12.34
CA ASP A 439 27.34 15.83 12.16
C ASP A 439 27.95 15.62 10.78
N ALA A 440 29.11 16.27 10.56
CA ALA A 440 29.77 16.39 9.26
C ALA A 440 30.12 15.03 8.62
N ARG A 441 30.03 13.91 9.36
CA ARG A 441 30.07 12.54 8.84
C ARG A 441 28.95 12.26 7.83
N TYR A 442 27.73 12.74 8.07
CA TYR A 442 26.56 12.43 7.24
C TYR A 442 25.88 13.66 6.65
N VAL A 443 26.05 14.86 7.22
CA VAL A 443 25.48 16.09 6.66
C VAL A 443 26.56 16.99 6.08
N ARG A 444 26.15 17.91 5.21
CA ARG A 444 26.90 19.07 4.74
C ARG A 444 26.01 20.32 4.84
N TYR A 445 26.58 21.46 5.20
CA TYR A 445 25.87 22.75 5.11
C TYR A 445 25.55 23.07 3.65
N VAL A 446 24.41 23.73 3.39
CA VAL A 446 23.97 24.11 2.05
C VAL A 446 23.31 25.49 2.06
N GLU A 447 23.44 26.20 0.94
CA GLU A 447 22.85 27.52 0.71
C GLU A 447 21.36 27.51 1.06
N LYS A 448 20.92 28.46 1.90
CA LYS A 448 19.50 28.66 2.27
C LYS A 448 18.61 28.83 1.02
N PRO A 449 17.31 28.50 1.06
CA PRO A 449 16.42 28.79 -0.06
C PRO A 449 16.27 30.30 -0.26
N ASP A 450 15.79 30.70 -1.44
CA ASP A 450 15.37 32.08 -1.70
C ASP A 450 14.09 32.46 -0.94
N ASP A 451 13.26 31.47 -0.61
CA ASP A 451 11.94 31.70 -0.01
C ASP A 451 12.01 32.09 1.46
N TYR A 452 11.18 33.07 1.85
CA TYR A 452 11.41 33.92 3.01
C TYR A 452 10.24 33.86 4.01
N PHE A 453 10.55 33.36 5.21
CA PHE A 453 9.61 32.95 6.27
C PHE A 453 8.79 31.68 5.90
N PRO A 454 8.69 30.67 6.80
CA PRO A 454 9.27 30.62 8.15
C PRO A 454 10.76 30.25 8.18
N TYR A 455 11.38 29.84 7.07
CA TYR A 455 12.70 29.18 7.04
C TYR A 455 13.93 30.09 7.09
N ALA A 456 13.79 31.30 7.63
CA ALA A 456 14.90 32.25 7.77
C ALA A 456 15.95 31.74 8.78
N GLN A 457 17.24 32.05 8.52
CA GLN A 457 18.38 31.57 9.31
C GLN A 457 18.39 32.10 10.76
N ILE A 458 17.92 33.33 10.99
CA ILE A 458 17.82 33.93 12.32
C ILE A 458 16.42 34.52 12.46
N ARG A 459 15.69 34.12 13.50
CA ARG A 459 14.30 34.53 13.75
C ARG A 459 14.15 35.02 15.18
N GLY A 460 13.33 36.04 15.39
CA GLY A 460 12.91 36.48 16.73
C GLY A 460 11.64 35.75 17.13
N LEU A 461 11.66 35.13 18.31
CA LEU A 461 10.55 34.38 18.89
C LEU A 461 9.80 35.25 19.89
N ILE A 462 8.47 35.26 19.81
CA ILE A 462 7.59 35.81 20.85
C ILE A 462 6.96 34.63 21.59
N TYR A 463 6.79 34.74 22.90
CA TYR A 463 6.10 33.72 23.69
C TYR A 463 4.75 34.24 24.18
N ASP A 464 3.71 33.47 23.89
CA ASP A 464 2.39 33.64 24.46
C ASP A 464 2.13 32.58 25.56
N PRO A 465 1.64 32.95 26.76
CA PRO A 465 1.32 31.98 27.81
C PRO A 465 0.17 31.02 27.50
N GLU A 466 -0.71 31.36 26.55
CA GLU A 466 -1.90 30.58 26.16
C GLU A 466 -1.65 29.82 24.84
N GLU A 467 -0.91 30.39 23.88
CA GLU A 467 -0.59 29.75 22.59
C GLU A 467 0.82 29.12 22.47
N GLY A 468 1.76 29.45 23.36
CA GLY A 468 3.13 28.90 23.35
C GLY A 468 4.14 29.74 22.54
N GLU A 469 4.90 29.12 21.64
CA GLU A 469 5.87 29.83 20.78
C GLU A 469 5.16 30.45 19.57
N VAL A 470 4.83 31.73 19.66
CA VAL A 470 4.03 32.43 18.64
C VAL A 470 4.93 33.16 17.66
N SER A 471 5.11 32.52 16.50
CA SER A 471 5.67 33.07 15.25
C SER A 471 7.10 33.63 15.33
N GLY A 472 8.06 32.84 14.81
CA GLY A 472 9.41 33.32 14.54
C GLY A 472 9.50 34.22 13.29
N ALA A 473 9.41 35.54 13.43
CA ALA A 473 9.66 36.48 12.33
C ALA A 473 11.17 36.69 12.09
N PRO A 474 11.65 36.96 10.86
CA PRO A 474 13.05 37.33 10.64
C PRO A 474 13.35 38.67 11.32
N LEU A 475 14.51 38.79 11.97
CA LEU A 475 14.90 40.02 12.67
C LEU A 475 15.14 41.18 11.69
N ASN A 476 14.86 42.41 12.11
CA ASN A 476 15.15 43.61 11.35
C ASN A 476 16.66 43.93 11.37
N ASN A 477 17.30 43.74 12.53
CA ASN A 477 18.73 43.89 12.74
C ASN A 477 19.32 42.55 13.24
N PRO A 478 19.42 41.51 12.40
CA PRO A 478 19.96 40.22 12.82
C PRO A 478 21.44 40.35 13.24
N PRO A 479 21.87 39.60 14.26
CA PRO A 479 23.29 39.51 14.61
C PRO A 479 24.10 38.88 13.47
N ALA A 480 25.40 39.17 13.43
CA ALA A 480 26.29 38.56 12.45
C ALA A 480 26.35 37.04 12.66
N MET A 481 26.14 36.27 11.59
CA MET A 481 26.41 34.84 11.59
C MET A 481 27.92 34.61 11.56
N GLU A 482 28.38 33.69 12.40
CA GLU A 482 29.75 33.19 12.41
C GLU A 482 29.76 31.73 11.96
N TYR A 483 30.63 31.42 11.00
CA TYR A 483 30.82 30.10 10.41
C TYR A 483 32.13 29.49 10.94
N TYR A 484 32.09 28.23 11.38
CA TYR A 484 33.28 27.49 11.81
C TYR A 484 33.83 26.65 10.65
N ILE A 485 35.06 26.95 10.24
CA ILE A 485 35.79 26.25 9.16
C ILE A 485 36.88 25.31 9.68
N GLY A 486 36.94 25.13 11.00
CA GLY A 486 37.81 24.13 11.64
C GLY A 486 37.20 22.73 11.61
N ASN A 487 37.83 21.80 12.34
CA ASN A 487 37.31 20.44 12.49
C ASN A 487 36.54 20.30 13.81
N VAL A 488 35.25 19.96 13.73
CA VAL A 488 34.38 19.74 14.91
C VAL A 488 34.72 18.42 15.62
N GLY A 489 35.15 17.40 14.88
CA GLY A 489 35.48 16.10 15.46
C GLY A 489 34.23 15.33 15.90
N ASP A 490 33.98 15.26 17.22
CA ASP A 490 32.72 14.73 17.76
C ASP A 490 31.78 15.91 18.07
N PRO A 491 30.70 16.11 17.28
CA PRO A 491 29.78 17.23 17.47
C PRO A 491 29.02 17.14 18.79
N ASP A 492 28.96 15.96 19.43
CA ASP A 492 28.37 15.82 20.75
C ASP A 492 29.21 16.50 21.85
N GLN A 493 30.51 16.68 21.62
CA GLN A 493 31.48 17.18 22.60
C GLN A 493 32.09 18.54 22.20
N PHE A 494 31.55 19.20 21.17
CA PHE A 494 32.08 20.45 20.64
C PHE A 494 31.63 21.67 21.46
N ASP A 495 32.60 22.44 21.97
CA ASP A 495 32.39 23.72 22.64
C ASP A 495 32.42 24.87 21.61
N CYS A 496 31.30 25.55 21.42
CA CYS A 496 31.19 26.66 20.47
C CYS A 496 31.92 27.96 20.91
N GLY A 497 32.44 28.02 22.13
CA GLY A 497 33.38 29.05 22.59
C GLY A 497 34.84 28.70 22.33
N SER A 498 35.13 27.45 21.98
CA SER A 498 36.49 26.98 21.69
C SER A 498 36.99 27.43 20.31
N ASP A 499 38.32 27.33 20.14
CA ASP A 499 39.07 27.64 18.92
C ASP A 499 38.59 28.91 18.15
N PRO A 500 38.68 30.09 18.79
CA PRO A 500 38.22 31.36 18.20
C PRO A 500 39.00 31.77 16.93
N GLY A 501 40.09 31.07 16.57
CA GLY A 501 40.84 31.33 15.34
C GLY A 501 40.21 30.75 14.07
N ASN A 502 39.26 29.82 14.19
CA ASN A 502 38.62 29.12 13.08
C ASN A 502 37.15 29.54 12.85
N TRP A 503 36.69 30.63 13.48
CA TRP A 503 35.40 31.26 13.24
C TRP A 503 35.55 32.48 12.31
N THR A 504 34.66 32.61 11.32
CA THR A 504 34.64 33.72 10.35
C THR A 504 33.22 34.29 10.18
N THR A 505 33.08 35.61 10.04
CA THR A 505 31.82 36.28 9.67
C THR A 505 31.65 36.45 8.15
N THR A 506 32.65 36.05 7.36
CA THR A 506 32.55 35.92 5.90
C THR A 506 32.21 34.47 5.57
N GLU A 507 31.09 34.24 4.88
CA GLU A 507 30.67 32.92 4.41
C GLU A 507 31.68 32.38 3.37
N PRO A 508 32.21 31.15 3.53
CA PRO A 508 33.13 30.55 2.56
C PRO A 508 32.46 30.18 1.22
N ASP A 509 33.17 30.38 0.10
CA ASP A 509 32.71 29.94 -1.24
C ASP A 509 32.41 28.43 -1.30
N ASP A 510 33.17 27.61 -0.56
CA ASP A 510 32.91 26.18 -0.38
C ASP A 510 32.17 25.94 0.94
N LEU A 511 30.83 25.94 0.84
CA LEU A 511 29.92 25.67 1.96
C LEU A 511 30.15 24.31 2.64
N SER A 512 30.81 23.34 1.98
CA SER A 512 31.12 22.05 2.61
C SER A 512 32.24 22.11 3.64
N THR A 513 32.96 23.23 3.71
CA THR A 513 33.96 23.52 4.76
C THR A 513 33.33 23.94 6.09
N ILE A 514 32.07 24.40 6.09
CA ILE A 514 31.37 24.86 7.29
C ILE A 514 30.93 23.65 8.11
N GLN A 515 31.51 23.48 9.31
CA GLN A 515 31.18 22.38 10.23
C GLN A 515 30.32 22.82 11.42
N ALA A 516 30.22 24.12 11.69
CA ALA A 516 29.24 24.68 12.63
C ALA A 516 28.86 26.11 12.21
N ILE A 517 27.69 26.58 12.67
CA ILE A 517 27.35 28.01 12.68
C ILE A 517 27.00 28.46 14.10
N ARG A 518 27.23 29.75 14.40
CA ARG A 518 26.75 30.40 15.63
C ARG A 518 26.33 31.85 15.38
N VAL A 519 25.65 32.44 16.36
CA VAL A 519 25.45 33.88 16.51
C VAL A 519 25.78 34.30 17.93
N VAL A 520 26.29 35.53 18.11
CA VAL A 520 26.57 36.13 19.42
C VAL A 520 26.08 37.58 19.44
N TYR A 521 25.36 37.97 20.49
CA TYR A 521 24.70 39.27 20.59
C TYR A 521 24.55 39.73 22.05
N PRO A 522 24.44 41.05 22.31
CA PRO A 522 24.14 41.55 23.64
C PRO A 522 22.65 41.34 23.98
N ARG A 523 22.35 41.08 25.26
CA ARG A 523 20.98 40.91 25.80
C ARG A 523 20.00 42.00 25.38
N SER A 524 20.47 43.23 25.19
CA SER A 524 19.69 44.37 24.71
C SER A 524 18.98 44.13 23.37
N LEU A 525 19.42 43.17 22.54
CA LEU A 525 18.77 42.83 21.27
C LEU A 525 17.31 42.38 21.46
N TYR A 526 16.99 41.63 22.51
CA TYR A 526 15.62 41.20 22.81
C TYR A 526 14.65 42.40 22.95
N ALA A 527 15.09 43.43 23.68
CA ALA A 527 14.31 44.65 23.88
C ALA A 527 14.30 45.59 22.66
N ALA A 528 15.30 45.50 21.78
CA ALA A 528 15.41 46.31 20.57
C ALA A 528 14.53 45.79 19.42
N GLU A 529 14.42 44.46 19.26
CA GLU A 529 13.56 43.82 18.25
C GLU A 529 12.14 43.52 18.79
N GLY A 530 11.92 43.55 20.11
CA GLY A 530 10.60 43.35 20.73
C GLY A 530 10.20 41.88 20.88
N ILE A 531 11.15 41.04 21.30
CA ILE A 531 11.08 39.56 21.24
C ILE A 531 11.51 38.92 22.56
N ASP A 532 11.07 37.68 22.80
CA ASP A 532 11.41 36.89 24.00
C ASP A 532 12.63 36.00 23.81
N GLY A 533 12.83 35.50 22.59
CA GLY A 533 13.91 34.60 22.24
C GLY A 533 14.43 34.79 20.82
N ILE A 534 15.51 34.09 20.50
CA ILE A 534 16.01 33.96 19.13
C ILE A 534 16.08 32.48 18.75
N GLN A 535 15.77 32.19 17.50
CA GLN A 535 16.00 30.91 16.85
C GLN A 535 17.11 31.05 15.81
N LEU A 536 18.12 30.20 15.92
CA LEU A 536 19.11 29.97 14.87
C LEU A 536 18.74 28.70 14.09
N ASN A 537 18.72 28.81 12.77
CA ASN A 537 18.46 27.74 11.81
C ASN A 537 19.66 27.54 10.90
N ALA A 538 20.18 26.31 10.82
CA ALA A 538 21.12 25.93 9.77
C ALA A 538 20.38 25.18 8.66
N HIS A 539 20.82 25.36 7.42
CA HIS A 539 20.34 24.57 6.30
C HIS A 539 21.38 23.50 5.97
N VAL A 540 21.01 22.22 6.06
CA VAL A 540 21.91 21.10 5.81
C VAL A 540 21.29 20.10 4.83
N ARG A 541 22.13 19.31 4.16
CA ARG A 541 21.71 18.18 3.33
C ARG A 541 22.42 16.92 3.81
N ILE A 542 21.66 15.84 3.96
CA ILE A 542 22.23 14.50 4.15
C ILE A 542 23.03 14.16 2.90
N ARG A 543 24.25 13.66 3.06
CA ARG A 543 25.11 13.22 1.96
C ARG A 543 24.42 12.07 1.21
N ASP A 544 24.72 11.98 -0.07
CA ASP A 544 23.99 11.13 -1.01
C ASP A 544 24.44 9.65 -0.94
N ASP A 545 25.46 9.36 -0.12
CA ASP A 545 26.09 8.06 0.12
C ASP A 545 25.79 7.45 1.51
N VAL A 546 24.94 8.07 2.33
CA VAL A 546 24.64 7.59 3.69
C VAL A 546 23.77 6.33 3.64
N PRO A 547 24.17 5.21 4.28
CA PRO A 547 23.47 3.94 4.16
C PRO A 547 22.13 3.91 4.91
N VAL A 548 21.24 3.02 4.46
CA VAL A 548 19.94 2.73 5.06
C VAL A 548 20.10 2.23 6.50
N GLY A 549 19.20 2.63 7.39
CA GLY A 549 19.22 2.31 8.82
C GLY A 549 20.17 3.16 9.66
N GLN A 550 21.03 3.98 9.03
CA GLN A 550 21.97 4.84 9.74
C GLN A 550 21.26 5.93 10.54
N ASP A 551 21.63 6.08 11.81
CA ASP A 551 21.30 7.22 12.64
C ASP A 551 22.14 8.46 12.27
N VAL A 552 21.46 9.60 12.05
CA VAL A 552 22.05 10.92 11.81
C VAL A 552 21.55 11.86 12.89
N TRP A 553 22.43 12.72 13.40
CA TRP A 553 22.13 13.54 14.57
C TRP A 553 22.32 15.03 14.30
N MET A 554 21.56 15.86 15.01
CA MET A 554 21.84 17.28 15.15
C MET A 554 22.20 17.62 16.59
N PHE A 555 22.85 18.76 16.78
CA PHE A 555 23.31 19.26 18.07
C PHE A 555 23.10 20.77 18.13
N GLY A 556 22.84 21.27 19.33
CA GLY A 556 22.83 22.70 19.62
C GLY A 556 23.51 23.05 20.93
N SER A 557 23.80 24.33 21.13
CA SER A 557 24.33 24.89 22.38
C SER A 557 23.98 26.38 22.46
N VAL A 558 23.94 26.94 23.67
CA VAL A 558 23.63 28.36 23.90
C VAL A 558 24.66 29.04 24.82
N LEU A 559 24.90 30.32 24.59
CA LEU A 559 25.71 31.20 25.44
C LEU A 559 24.78 32.00 26.35
N SER A 560 24.98 31.96 27.67
CA SER A 560 23.98 32.47 28.65
C SER A 560 24.57 33.49 29.65
N GLY A 561 25.05 34.63 29.15
CA GLY A 561 25.43 35.83 29.94
C GLY A 561 26.71 35.72 30.79
N ASN A 562 27.00 34.52 31.29
CA ASN A 562 28.19 34.15 32.06
C ASN A 562 29.47 34.00 31.22
N GLY A 563 29.39 34.13 29.89
CA GLY A 563 30.50 33.93 28.96
C GLY A 563 30.85 32.46 28.65
N VAL A 564 30.01 31.51 29.05
CA VAL A 564 30.20 30.06 28.85
C VAL A 564 29.09 29.50 27.96
N TRP A 565 29.46 28.63 27.01
CA TRP A 565 28.52 27.87 26.21
C TRP A 565 28.04 26.63 26.97
N SER A 566 26.73 26.42 27.01
CA SER A 566 26.08 25.26 27.61
C SER A 566 25.45 24.36 26.55
N GLY A 567 25.62 23.06 26.71
CA GLY A 567 25.11 22.02 25.82
C GLY A 567 25.76 20.66 26.07
N PRO A 568 27.07 20.48 25.79
CA PRO A 568 27.78 19.20 25.90
C PRO A 568 27.62 18.48 27.24
N GLU A 569 27.48 19.22 28.33
CA GLU A 569 27.29 18.73 29.70
C GLU A 569 25.90 18.17 30.02
N SER A 570 24.93 18.29 29.10
CA SER A 570 23.54 17.85 29.30
C SER A 570 23.41 16.32 29.40
N THR A 571 23.13 15.84 30.61
CA THR A 571 22.89 14.42 30.94
C THR A 571 21.40 14.03 30.99
N TYR A 572 20.50 14.96 30.64
CA TYR A 572 19.06 14.68 30.62
C TYR A 572 18.70 13.68 29.51
N VAL A 573 17.61 12.94 29.68
CA VAL A 573 17.17 11.86 28.77
C VAL A 573 15.71 12.10 28.37
N VAL A 574 15.46 12.37 27.09
CA VAL A 574 14.09 12.47 26.55
C VAL A 574 13.67 11.11 25.99
N THR A 575 14.35 10.61 24.96
CA THR A 575 14.07 9.29 24.37
C THR A 575 15.34 8.44 24.28
N PRO A 576 15.38 7.24 24.90
CA PRO A 576 16.45 6.27 24.69
C PRO A 576 16.52 5.82 23.24
N THR A 577 17.73 5.77 22.67
CA THR A 577 17.95 5.43 21.26
C THR A 577 18.82 4.19 21.15
N GLU A 578 18.20 3.01 21.29
CA GLU A 578 18.92 1.74 21.23
C GLU A 578 19.61 1.52 19.87
N ASN A 579 20.80 0.94 19.94
CA ASN A 579 21.68 0.61 18.81
C ASN A 579 22.12 1.80 17.93
N ALA A 580 21.87 3.06 18.35
CA ALA A 580 22.40 4.27 17.72
C ALA A 580 23.80 4.64 18.27
N ARG A 581 24.51 5.57 17.62
CA ARG A 581 25.84 6.04 18.03
C ARG A 581 25.83 6.77 19.38
N TYR A 582 24.75 7.50 19.70
CA TYR A 582 24.53 8.11 21.01
C TYR A 582 23.32 7.46 21.70
N PRO A 583 23.30 7.35 23.04
CA PRO A 583 22.36 6.49 23.75
C PRO A 583 20.97 7.09 24.00
N HIS A 584 20.77 8.39 23.78
CA HIS A 584 19.47 9.05 23.90
C HIS A 584 19.44 10.42 23.21
N THR A 585 18.26 10.86 22.81
CA THR A 585 17.94 12.27 22.54
C THR A 585 17.78 13.05 23.84
N ASN A 586 18.00 14.36 23.77
CA ASN A 586 17.65 15.30 24.84
C ASN A 586 17.52 16.71 24.28
N GLY A 587 17.15 17.69 25.11
CA GLY A 587 16.88 19.07 24.69
C GLY A 587 17.99 19.81 23.95
N ARG A 588 19.18 19.22 23.73
CA ARG A 588 20.23 19.76 22.84
C ARG A 588 20.65 18.88 21.67
N ARG A 589 20.13 17.65 21.53
CA ARG A 589 20.46 16.74 20.42
C ARG A 589 19.29 15.83 20.04
N ASP A 590 19.05 15.72 18.74
CA ASP A 590 17.90 15.02 18.16
C ASP A 590 18.35 14.05 17.05
N ILE A 591 17.57 12.98 16.86
CA ILE A 591 17.89 11.85 15.98
C ILE A 591 16.97 11.84 14.75
N LEU A 592 17.49 11.33 13.65
CA LEU A 592 16.70 10.73 12.58
C LEU A 592 17.38 9.46 12.08
N ARG A 593 16.66 8.62 11.35
CA ARG A 593 17.24 7.43 10.71
C ARG A 593 16.99 7.44 9.20
N ILE A 594 17.99 6.99 8.44
CA ILE A 594 17.91 6.94 6.97
C ILE A 594 17.05 5.78 6.50
N VAL A 595 16.07 6.07 5.64
CA VAL A 595 15.19 5.07 5.01
C VAL A 595 15.26 5.11 3.49
N THR A 596 14.77 4.05 2.86
CA THR A 596 14.60 3.94 1.41
C THR A 596 13.43 3.02 1.08
N ALA A 597 13.06 2.96 -0.19
CA ALA A 597 12.06 2.04 -0.71
C ALA A 597 12.49 0.56 -0.62
N ARG A 598 11.52 -0.34 -0.53
CA ARG A 598 11.64 -1.80 -0.68
C ARG A 598 11.21 -2.23 -2.09
N PRO A 599 11.65 -3.38 -2.62
CA PRO A 599 11.25 -3.85 -3.93
C PRO A 599 9.88 -4.55 -3.94
N TYR A 600 9.04 -4.23 -4.93
CA TYR A 600 7.75 -4.89 -5.19
C TYR A 600 7.60 -5.33 -6.65
N LEU A 601 6.93 -6.44 -6.85
CA LEU A 601 6.68 -7.03 -8.17
C LEU A 601 5.36 -7.78 -8.19
N GLN A 602 4.58 -7.57 -9.24
CA GLN A 602 3.48 -8.44 -9.67
C GLN A 602 3.79 -8.96 -11.08
N LYS A 603 3.12 -10.05 -11.48
CA LYS A 603 3.28 -10.66 -12.79
C LYS A 603 1.95 -11.15 -13.33
N SER A 604 1.74 -10.98 -14.63
CA SER A 604 0.60 -11.53 -15.37
C SER A 604 1.01 -11.91 -16.80
N SER A 605 0.16 -12.68 -17.45
CA SER A 605 0.18 -12.96 -18.89
C SER A 605 -0.94 -12.20 -19.59
N ALA A 606 -0.79 -11.94 -20.89
CA ALA A 606 -1.84 -11.32 -21.69
C ALA A 606 -2.96 -12.30 -22.11
N THR A 607 -2.67 -13.60 -22.10
CA THR A 607 -3.59 -14.69 -22.40
C THR A 607 -3.25 -15.91 -21.54
N ALA A 608 -4.27 -16.59 -21.00
CA ALA A 608 -4.07 -17.79 -20.19
C ALA A 608 -3.65 -19.02 -21.02
N THR A 609 -3.87 -18.96 -22.35
CA THR A 609 -3.45 -19.97 -23.31
C THR A 609 -2.46 -19.42 -24.33
N VAL A 610 -1.52 -20.26 -24.79
CA VAL A 610 -0.40 -19.85 -25.67
C VAL A 610 -0.13 -20.90 -26.77
N THR A 611 0.02 -20.45 -28.01
CA THR A 611 0.27 -21.36 -29.15
C THR A 611 1.77 -21.59 -29.35
N PRO A 612 2.27 -22.85 -29.41
CA PRO A 612 3.68 -23.12 -29.68
C PRO A 612 4.17 -22.49 -30.99
N GLY A 613 5.35 -21.84 -30.94
CA GLY A 613 5.90 -21.03 -32.03
C GLY A 613 5.33 -19.62 -32.16
N VAL A 614 4.29 -19.24 -31.42
CA VAL A 614 3.77 -17.87 -31.33
C VAL A 614 4.34 -17.19 -30.06
N PRO A 615 4.73 -15.90 -30.11
CA PRO A 615 5.12 -15.16 -28.90
C PRO A 615 3.94 -14.97 -27.95
N ALA A 616 4.14 -15.34 -26.68
CA ALA A 616 3.24 -15.04 -25.57
C ALA A 616 3.73 -13.79 -24.83
N GLU A 617 2.82 -12.89 -24.47
CA GLU A 617 3.17 -11.64 -23.77
C GLU A 617 2.96 -11.76 -22.25
N PHE A 618 3.93 -11.26 -21.49
CA PHE A 618 3.91 -11.17 -20.04
C PHE A 618 4.11 -9.71 -19.62
N THR A 619 3.44 -9.32 -18.53
CA THR A 619 3.66 -8.03 -17.87
C THR A 619 4.26 -8.25 -16.49
N LEU A 620 5.31 -7.49 -16.19
CA LEU A 620 5.91 -7.36 -14.87
C LEU A 620 5.59 -5.97 -14.34
N THR A 621 4.64 -5.87 -13.41
CA THR A 621 4.28 -4.60 -12.78
C THR A 621 5.14 -4.41 -11.54
N TYR A 622 6.13 -3.53 -11.60
CA TYR A 622 7.12 -3.33 -10.54
C TYR A 622 6.97 -1.97 -9.86
N SER A 623 7.41 -1.86 -8.61
CA SER A 623 7.48 -0.60 -7.88
C SER A 623 8.55 -0.63 -6.80
N ALA A 624 9.10 0.53 -6.46
CA ALA A 624 9.93 0.70 -5.28
C ALA A 624 9.06 1.34 -4.19
N THR A 625 8.67 0.56 -3.16
CA THR A 625 7.58 0.90 -2.24
C THR A 625 8.03 1.29 -0.84
N GLY A 626 7.33 2.20 -0.16
CA GLY A 626 7.61 2.56 1.23
C GLY A 626 6.79 3.75 1.74
N SER A 627 6.63 3.84 3.05
CA SER A 627 5.97 4.97 3.73
C SER A 627 6.96 6.09 4.08
N GLY A 628 6.44 7.30 4.30
CA GLY A 628 7.24 8.46 4.68
C GLY A 628 8.18 8.97 3.58
N ILE A 629 9.26 9.64 3.98
CA ILE A 629 10.11 10.43 3.07
C ILE A 629 11.26 9.59 2.49
N ILE A 630 10.89 8.69 1.59
CA ILE A 630 11.79 7.90 0.74
C ILE A 630 12.32 8.73 -0.46
N PRO A 631 13.37 8.29 -1.20
CA PRO A 631 13.86 9.02 -2.37
C PRO A 631 12.81 8.97 -3.49
N ALA A 632 12.51 10.09 -4.15
CA ALA A 632 11.48 10.14 -5.21
C ALA A 632 11.73 9.18 -6.40
N THR A 633 12.98 8.80 -6.64
CA THR A 633 13.40 7.79 -7.62
C THR A 633 14.56 6.98 -7.07
N VAL A 634 14.63 5.69 -7.41
CA VAL A 634 15.74 4.80 -7.02
C VAL A 634 16.52 4.25 -8.22
N ASP A 635 17.82 4.05 -8.02
CA ASP A 635 18.76 3.46 -8.99
C ASP A 635 19.21 2.06 -8.59
N GLY A 636 19.58 1.23 -9.56
CA GLY A 636 20.02 -0.15 -9.33
C GLY A 636 18.89 -1.09 -8.91
N TYR A 637 17.65 -0.79 -9.29
CA TYR A 637 16.50 -1.68 -9.07
C TYR A 637 16.60 -2.88 -10.02
N VAL A 638 16.70 -4.09 -9.49
CA VAL A 638 16.87 -5.32 -10.28
C VAL A 638 15.54 -6.06 -10.40
N ILE A 639 15.26 -6.58 -11.59
CA ILE A 639 14.22 -7.59 -11.80
C ILE A 639 14.87 -8.80 -12.43
N ARG A 640 14.67 -9.97 -11.83
CA ARG A 640 15.21 -11.25 -12.29
C ARG A 640 14.08 -12.23 -12.52
N ASP A 641 13.92 -12.65 -13.77
CA ASP A 641 12.87 -13.55 -14.23
C ASP A 641 13.46 -14.86 -14.76
N VAL A 642 12.76 -15.97 -14.55
CA VAL A 642 13.19 -17.32 -14.93
C VAL A 642 12.08 -17.99 -15.72
N LEU A 643 12.31 -18.10 -17.04
CA LEU A 643 11.39 -18.76 -17.95
C LEU A 643 11.34 -20.28 -17.66
N PRO A 644 10.20 -20.96 -17.85
CA PRO A 644 10.13 -22.41 -17.75
C PRO A 644 10.93 -23.09 -18.87
N LEU A 645 11.29 -24.37 -18.64
CA LEU A 645 11.85 -25.20 -19.70
C LEU A 645 10.84 -25.33 -20.85
N GLY A 646 11.31 -25.16 -22.08
CA GLY A 646 10.45 -25.10 -23.27
C GLY A 646 9.93 -23.70 -23.61
N MET A 647 10.29 -22.65 -22.87
CA MET A 647 10.11 -21.26 -23.28
C MET A 647 11.46 -20.56 -23.50
N ARG A 648 11.48 -19.61 -24.45
CA ARG A 648 12.62 -18.72 -24.72
C ARG A 648 12.15 -17.29 -24.86
N TYR A 649 13.00 -16.34 -24.50
CA TYR A 649 12.75 -14.93 -24.70
C TYR A 649 12.70 -14.57 -26.20
N GLN A 650 11.82 -13.65 -26.57
CA GLN A 650 11.76 -13.07 -27.91
C GLN A 650 12.58 -11.77 -27.92
N PRO A 651 13.78 -11.71 -28.54
CA PRO A 651 14.59 -10.49 -28.53
C PRO A 651 13.92 -9.33 -29.27
N GLY A 652 14.11 -8.11 -28.76
CA GLY A 652 13.45 -6.91 -29.28
C GLY A 652 11.99 -6.76 -28.85
N SER A 653 11.55 -7.46 -27.80
CA SER A 653 10.17 -7.43 -27.28
C SER A 653 10.00 -6.66 -25.97
N ALA A 654 11.09 -6.18 -25.35
CA ALA A 654 11.03 -5.45 -24.08
C ALA A 654 11.69 -4.08 -24.19
N SER A 655 11.24 -3.13 -23.36
CA SER A 655 11.84 -1.80 -23.26
C SER A 655 11.92 -1.39 -21.79
N PRO A 656 13.10 -1.49 -21.13
CA PRO A 656 14.39 -1.91 -21.69
C PRO A 656 14.49 -3.43 -21.97
N GLU A 657 15.42 -3.82 -22.85
CA GLU A 657 15.78 -5.23 -23.08
C GLU A 657 16.50 -5.84 -21.85
N PRO A 658 16.25 -7.12 -21.51
CA PRO A 658 16.97 -7.81 -20.45
C PRO A 658 18.37 -8.26 -20.86
N VAL A 659 19.27 -8.40 -19.87
CA VAL A 659 20.42 -9.30 -19.98
C VAL A 659 19.91 -10.74 -19.88
N VAL A 660 19.96 -11.47 -20.99
CA VAL A 660 19.59 -12.89 -21.05
C VAL A 660 20.79 -13.77 -20.67
N SER A 661 20.55 -14.73 -19.79
CA SER A 661 21.51 -15.77 -19.39
C SER A 661 20.83 -17.14 -19.29
N THR A 662 21.56 -18.19 -18.92
CA THR A 662 21.01 -19.55 -18.77
C THR A 662 21.41 -20.14 -17.42
N ASP A 663 20.46 -20.73 -16.70
CA ASP A 663 20.73 -21.36 -15.39
C ASP A 663 21.26 -22.80 -15.51
N GLY A 664 21.64 -23.37 -14.36
CA GLY A 664 22.15 -24.76 -14.29
C GLY A 664 21.13 -25.85 -14.64
N ALA A 665 19.85 -25.51 -14.85
CA ALA A 665 18.82 -26.42 -15.36
C ALA A 665 18.58 -26.26 -16.88
N GLY A 666 19.19 -25.27 -17.53
CA GLY A 666 19.00 -24.95 -18.95
C GLY A 666 17.87 -23.96 -19.24
N ARG A 667 17.33 -23.29 -18.22
CA ARG A 667 16.28 -22.26 -18.37
C ARG A 667 16.90 -20.91 -18.70
N GLU A 668 16.22 -20.11 -19.53
CA GLU A 668 16.61 -18.72 -19.76
C GLU A 668 16.23 -17.84 -18.55
N VAL A 669 17.18 -17.00 -18.15
CA VAL A 669 17.04 -16.06 -17.03
C VAL A 669 17.20 -14.65 -17.57
N LEU A 670 16.15 -13.85 -17.43
CA LEU A 670 16.09 -12.46 -17.89
C LEU A 670 16.42 -11.55 -16.71
N THR A 671 17.38 -10.65 -16.87
CA THR A 671 17.77 -9.71 -15.80
C THR A 671 17.73 -8.28 -16.31
N TRP A 672 16.87 -7.47 -15.70
CA TRP A 672 16.84 -6.02 -15.88
C TRP A 672 17.53 -5.35 -14.71
N THR A 673 18.25 -4.27 -14.98
CA THR A 673 18.72 -3.32 -13.97
C THR A 673 18.22 -1.94 -14.37
N LEU A 674 17.39 -1.35 -13.53
CA LEU A 674 16.59 -0.18 -13.80
C LEU A 674 17.05 0.99 -12.92
N ASN A 675 17.10 2.17 -13.52
CA ASN A 675 17.51 3.41 -12.89
C ASN A 675 16.40 4.46 -13.05
N GLY A 676 16.32 5.41 -12.13
CA GLY A 676 15.26 6.41 -12.10
C GLY A 676 13.86 5.85 -11.79
N VAL A 677 13.75 4.69 -11.13
CA VAL A 677 12.46 4.05 -10.81
C VAL A 677 11.72 4.91 -9.79
N ALA A 678 10.64 5.57 -10.21
CA ALA A 678 9.84 6.41 -9.33
C ALA A 678 9.17 5.59 -8.22
N THR A 679 9.30 6.03 -6.97
CA THR A 679 8.81 5.29 -5.80
C THR A 679 7.32 5.39 -5.61
N ASN A 680 6.70 4.33 -5.08
CA ASN A 680 5.25 4.13 -4.92
C ASN A 680 4.41 4.30 -6.21
N VAL A 681 5.05 4.40 -7.37
CA VAL A 681 4.41 4.33 -8.68
C VAL A 681 4.54 2.91 -9.21
N GLN A 682 3.45 2.32 -9.72
CA GLN A 682 3.50 1.05 -10.43
C GLN A 682 3.92 1.27 -11.88
N HIS A 683 4.94 0.54 -12.33
CA HIS A 683 5.50 0.61 -13.67
C HIS A 683 5.29 -0.73 -14.40
N PRO A 684 4.62 -0.77 -15.56
CA PRO A 684 4.50 -1.98 -16.35
C PRO A 684 5.75 -2.18 -17.23
N LEU A 685 6.39 -3.34 -17.13
CA LEU A 685 7.37 -3.84 -18.08
C LEU A 685 6.77 -5.02 -18.84
N THR A 686 6.41 -4.80 -20.10
CA THR A 686 5.97 -5.88 -20.99
C THR A 686 7.15 -6.55 -21.69
N TYR A 687 7.04 -7.86 -21.93
CA TYR A 687 8.00 -8.64 -22.69
C TYR A 687 7.33 -9.87 -23.31
N GLN A 688 7.92 -10.44 -24.37
CA GLN A 688 7.40 -11.64 -25.02
C GLN A 688 8.35 -12.84 -24.91
N ALA A 689 7.77 -14.04 -24.85
CA ALA A 689 8.49 -15.31 -24.85
C ALA A 689 7.76 -16.34 -25.72
N VAL A 690 8.51 -17.09 -26.53
CA VAL A 690 8.00 -18.11 -27.45
C VAL A 690 8.09 -19.48 -26.80
N VAL A 691 7.01 -20.26 -26.88
CA VAL A 691 7.01 -21.68 -26.51
C VAL A 691 7.60 -22.53 -27.65
N ASP A 692 8.53 -23.42 -27.33
CA ASP A 692 9.16 -24.34 -28.28
C ASP A 692 8.12 -25.30 -28.91
N PRO A 693 8.10 -25.50 -30.25
CA PRO A 693 7.16 -26.40 -30.92
C PRO A 693 7.20 -27.87 -30.48
N SER A 694 8.20 -28.30 -29.70
CA SER A 694 8.27 -29.63 -29.10
C SER A 694 7.52 -29.78 -27.76
N VAL A 695 7.06 -28.68 -27.16
CA VAL A 695 6.21 -28.73 -25.95
C VAL A 695 4.83 -29.28 -26.30
N ALA A 696 4.43 -30.34 -25.60
CA ALA A 696 3.13 -30.98 -25.85
C ALA A 696 1.96 -30.01 -25.55
N PRO A 697 0.91 -29.96 -26.38
CA PRO A 697 -0.33 -29.23 -26.07
C PRO A 697 -0.93 -29.62 -24.71
N GLY A 698 -1.50 -28.65 -24.00
CA GLY A 698 -2.01 -28.79 -22.64
C GLY A 698 -0.94 -28.80 -21.53
N THR A 699 0.33 -28.57 -21.86
CA THR A 699 1.41 -28.38 -20.87
C THR A 699 1.26 -27.00 -20.23
N GLN A 700 1.29 -26.95 -18.90
CA GLN A 700 1.39 -25.71 -18.12
C GLN A 700 2.85 -25.28 -18.00
N LEU A 701 3.08 -23.97 -18.13
CA LEU A 701 4.41 -23.35 -18.18
C LEU A 701 4.46 -22.20 -17.17
N THR A 702 4.93 -22.51 -15.95
CA THR A 702 5.06 -21.55 -14.85
C THR A 702 6.35 -20.73 -14.96
N ASN A 703 6.21 -19.42 -14.90
CA ASN A 703 7.19 -18.42 -15.26
C ASN A 703 7.41 -17.46 -14.06
N THR A 704 8.59 -17.51 -13.42
CA THR A 704 8.79 -16.98 -12.05
C THR A 704 9.79 -15.83 -11.98
N ALA A 705 9.34 -14.68 -11.45
CA ALA A 705 10.12 -13.46 -11.29
C ALA A 705 10.28 -13.04 -9.83
N GLN A 706 11.33 -12.27 -9.55
CA GLN A 706 11.60 -11.61 -8.27
C GLN A 706 12.28 -10.27 -8.55
N SER A 707 12.05 -9.25 -7.72
CA SER A 707 12.78 -7.98 -7.77
C SER A 707 13.64 -7.76 -6.53
N SER A 708 14.69 -6.96 -6.66
CA SER A 708 15.57 -6.62 -5.54
C SER A 708 16.14 -5.20 -5.64
N TYR A 709 16.32 -4.55 -4.50
CA TYR A 709 16.83 -3.20 -4.38
C TYR A 709 17.33 -2.94 -2.95
N GLY A 710 18.39 -2.14 -2.79
CA GLY A 710 18.89 -1.73 -1.46
C GLY A 710 19.39 -2.87 -0.55
N GLY A 711 19.64 -4.07 -1.08
CA GLY A 711 19.94 -5.26 -0.29
C GLY A 711 18.70 -5.98 0.29
N GLN A 712 17.51 -5.61 -0.17
CA GLN A 712 16.24 -6.30 0.08
C GLN A 712 15.77 -7.02 -1.20
N ASP A 713 15.02 -8.10 -1.04
CA ASP A 713 14.38 -8.86 -2.13
C ASP A 713 12.85 -8.84 -1.95
N SER A 714 12.10 -8.85 -3.04
CA SER A 714 10.64 -9.05 -3.03
C SER A 714 10.30 -10.52 -2.76
N ALA A 715 9.04 -10.80 -2.43
CA ALA A 715 8.52 -12.14 -2.61
C ALA A 715 8.62 -12.55 -4.10
N PRO A 716 8.93 -13.82 -4.43
CA PRO A 716 8.84 -14.31 -5.80
C PRO A 716 7.39 -14.38 -6.27
N VAL A 717 7.11 -13.88 -7.47
CA VAL A 717 5.81 -13.99 -8.14
C VAL A 717 5.90 -14.91 -9.34
N SER A 718 4.83 -15.66 -9.60
CA SER A 718 4.79 -16.65 -10.68
C SER A 718 3.49 -16.55 -11.46
N GLU A 719 3.59 -16.65 -12.78
CA GLU A 719 2.45 -16.71 -13.68
C GLU A 719 2.49 -18.03 -14.48
N THR A 720 1.33 -18.61 -14.83
CA THR A 720 1.28 -19.90 -15.55
C THR A 720 0.38 -19.84 -16.78
N VAL A 721 0.97 -20.05 -17.95
CA VAL A 721 0.25 -20.18 -19.23
C VAL A 721 0.12 -21.65 -19.64
N THR A 722 -0.93 -21.99 -20.39
CA THR A 722 -1.18 -23.37 -20.88
C THR A 722 -1.05 -23.46 -22.40
N THR A 723 -0.36 -24.47 -22.93
CA THR A 723 -0.20 -24.62 -24.39
C THR A 723 -1.50 -25.04 -25.09
N THR A 724 -1.85 -24.35 -26.19
CA THR A 724 -3.15 -24.53 -26.86
C THR A 724 -3.30 -25.87 -27.58
N THR A 725 -4.45 -26.52 -27.42
CA THR A 725 -4.96 -27.56 -28.35
C THR A 725 -5.87 -26.99 -29.46
N ASN A 726 -6.22 -25.71 -29.40
CA ASN A 726 -7.12 -25.03 -30.34
C ASN A 726 -6.71 -25.22 -31.82
N GLY A 727 -7.71 -25.43 -32.69
CA GLY A 727 -7.57 -25.19 -34.14
C GLY A 727 -7.50 -26.43 -35.04
N TYR A 728 -7.67 -27.65 -34.53
CA TYR A 728 -7.84 -28.84 -35.38
C TYR A 728 -9.30 -29.31 -35.42
N THR A 729 -9.81 -29.49 -36.64
CA THR A 729 -11.11 -30.13 -36.91
C THR A 729 -10.87 -31.62 -37.13
N ILE A 730 -11.56 -32.50 -36.39
CA ILE A 730 -11.61 -33.92 -36.74
C ILE A 730 -12.88 -34.16 -37.56
N ILE A 731 -12.68 -34.58 -38.82
CA ILE A 731 -13.69 -35.19 -39.67
C ILE A 731 -13.50 -36.71 -39.53
N SER A 732 -14.57 -37.43 -39.18
CA SER A 732 -14.54 -38.88 -38.87
C SER A 732 -15.37 -39.71 -39.83
#